data_AF-A0A226EQA1-F1
#
_entry.id   AF-A0A226EQA1-F1
#
_cell.length_a   1.000
_cell.length_b   1.000
_cell.length_c   1.000
_cell.angle_alpha   90.00
_cell.angle_beta   90.00
_cell.angle_gamma   90.00
#
_symmetry.space_group_name_H-M   'P 1'
#
loop_
_entity.id
_entity.type
_entity.pdbx_description
1 polymer ?
#
loop_
_entity_poly.entity_id
_entity_poly.type
_entity_poly.pdbx_seq_one_letter_code
_entity_poly.pdbx_strand_id
1 'polypeptide(L)'
;MSRTNAVRQLLGKKILCSVQVNKGFATCSRLAFPSINTTRTYPDPSRRLALLAQNQVRPFMATSQRLSSEQFQEAVKNLGSVKDADNSTKLKLYALYKQTTVGKNNTKKPGMLDIVGKAKWDAWNSLGDMTQGEAEKNYIDIVNEMLGQSSKKAEPKSEEFDGLLVTIKGGIKTITLNRPAKKNALNMEMYEKIAAALRDSNDDDAVNIVVLTGSGDYFCSGNDLANFMNVTDPLAMAKEAKEFLQKYVAAYIDLKKPLIALINGPAVGIAVTVLGLCDAVFSTDKATFTTPFSSLGQSPEGCSSYIFPRVMGYAKASELLFFNQKFTARQAEECGLITQVFPNDRLQAEAWKRINDMAELPVKSLIFSKELVRGRERQLLHEVNRMECERLQERWTSEDFFTLLIFLINLLTIADGKTWQEDLTLTGNEKEILDKFRAHVKDRLPHDYMKEDVYLIRWLRARYFNIPDAERFLMEHLKWRRDNNMDTIFEEDWSDYDTEYKYHLESRDKEGKPVVLYVSVRNWDLRKAALTGRRDRFNRFVDKTLEEACGLVQELGEKYKNVSQGIFILNIDGFNLVQHGCLQCISSLLRIIVSYEAHHPGCADKFIFVNLPEAARPVLAAARTVFHPDTNRALQVYGTNRRRWEKVLREYFHPDQLPEELGGTKIYSGTDTDDDLKLPTPVSHSAKLDSSDYDSVVVVASDINDVKKLSEPLFSVLQKLASVDSALDSNGAVTYVDLPAKRMVYAPTGKVDRDYDDVRRFGEAAEKGIKRAVSSGSYKPLLVVLPCPKFKNATLVSILGAFQGLYVPLQYREAVPEKATKCNELGIYGTDSDRTNKLIALACALESGRFIARDIGGGDPERMAPPRVAEYVQKAFQGSAVTVEIVSDRKVFEKEYPLFAAVDRAAHVVERHRGQLIFLKYEGEGPITKTIMPVGKGITYDTGGADIKAGGVMAGMSRDKCGSAAVAGFFQVLASLRPKGIKAIGIMAVARNSVGEDCYVSDEVITSRSGLRIRIGNTDAEGRMVMADPLCKMREMAVHEINPHLMTIATLTGHACLAVGNYTAIMDNGPSGQADFARKIQAAGLELGDCIEISTLRRDDYDFIRVGVADGEDILQCNNAPSSRTPRGHQFPGAFLAETSGISKHGLSSDKPIKYSHIDIAGAAGDLPNNPTGAPILALASYFLEDYVKV
;
A
#
# COMPACT_ATOMS: atom_id res chain seq x y z
N MET A 1 -37.60 33.06 18.04
CA MET A 1 -38.50 31.96 18.43
C MET A 1 -37.62 30.88 19.07
N SER A 2 -37.52 30.70 20.40
CA SER A 2 -38.48 30.05 21.34
C SER A 2 -38.88 28.66 20.81
N ARG A 3 -38.81 27.48 21.44
CA ARG A 3 -38.73 26.92 22.81
C ARG A 3 -38.29 25.44 22.61
N THR A 4 -37.45 24.80 23.42
CA THR A 4 -37.69 24.18 24.76
C THR A 4 -38.60 22.92 24.77
N ASN A 5 -37.94 21.77 25.00
CA ASN A 5 -38.25 20.61 25.88
C ASN A 5 -39.34 19.54 25.62
N ALA A 6 -38.91 18.33 26.04
CA ALA A 6 -39.60 17.13 26.56
C ALA A 6 -40.04 16.07 25.52
N VAL A 7 -39.77 14.76 25.70
CA VAL A 7 -40.23 13.88 26.82
C VAL A 7 -39.33 12.62 27.04
N ARG A 8 -39.22 12.22 28.33
CA ARG A 8 -38.67 11.00 29.00
C ARG A 8 -39.43 9.69 28.63
N GLN A 9 -38.99 8.43 28.80
CA GLN A 9 -38.56 7.70 30.02
C GLN A 9 -38.47 6.16 29.73
N LEU A 10 -37.93 5.39 30.72
CA LEU A 10 -37.88 3.91 30.95
C LEU A 10 -36.52 3.29 30.58
N LEU A 11 -35.73 2.65 31.46
CA LEU A 11 -35.90 2.04 32.80
C LEU A 11 -34.58 2.13 33.58
N GLY A 12 -34.66 2.31 34.91
CA GLY A 12 -33.51 2.19 35.81
C GLY A 12 -33.64 0.98 36.74
N LYS A 13 -32.51 0.53 37.30
CA LYS A 13 -32.43 -0.06 38.65
C LYS A 13 -31.13 0.35 39.35
N LYS A 14 -31.33 0.73 40.62
CA LYS A 14 -30.41 1.29 41.64
C LYS A 14 -29.32 0.29 42.07
N ILE A 15 -28.24 0.75 42.71
CA ILE A 15 -28.00 0.78 44.19
C ILE A 15 -26.85 1.81 44.44
N LEU A 16 -27.13 2.96 45.10
CA LEU A 16 -26.74 3.40 46.49
C LEU A 16 -25.21 3.47 46.72
N CYS A 17 -24.59 4.48 47.33
CA CYS A 17 -24.97 5.45 48.38
C CYS A 17 -23.94 6.63 48.36
N SER A 18 -24.38 7.90 48.30
CA SER A 18 -24.52 8.87 49.41
C SER A 18 -23.26 9.64 49.82
N VAL A 19 -23.18 10.93 49.44
CA VAL A 19 -22.65 12.01 50.30
C VAL A 19 -23.50 13.27 50.12
N GLN A 20 -24.00 13.78 51.25
CA GLN A 20 -24.83 14.97 51.37
C GLN A 20 -23.98 16.11 51.96
N VAL A 21 -23.84 17.20 51.19
CA VAL A 21 -23.98 18.63 51.52
C VAL A 21 -23.73 19.10 52.98
N ASN A 22 -22.79 20.04 53.21
CA ASN A 22 -23.10 21.47 53.51
C ASN A 22 -21.90 22.32 54.00
N LYS A 23 -21.81 23.51 53.38
CA LYS A 23 -21.63 24.89 53.92
C LYS A 23 -20.36 25.27 54.69
N GLY A 24 -19.80 26.42 54.27
CA GLY A 24 -19.30 27.39 55.25
C GLY A 24 -18.34 28.48 54.76
N PHE A 25 -18.91 29.55 54.19
CA PHE A 25 -18.48 30.96 54.32
C PHE A 25 -17.21 31.52 53.65
N ALA A 26 -17.42 32.73 53.13
CA ALA A 26 -16.54 33.58 52.35
C ALA A 26 -15.91 34.71 53.18
N THR A 27 -14.80 35.26 52.70
CA THR A 27 -14.51 36.71 52.50
C THR A 27 -13.09 36.87 51.92
N CYS A 28 -12.95 37.41 50.69
CA CYS A 28 -12.46 38.77 50.36
C CYS A 28 -10.95 38.96 50.61
N SER A 29 -10.07 39.49 49.75
CA SER A 29 -10.08 40.05 48.39
C SER A 29 -8.62 40.44 48.02
N ARG A 30 -8.39 40.85 46.75
CA ARG A 30 -7.20 41.46 46.09
C ARG A 30 -6.35 40.49 45.25
N LEU A 31 -5.90 40.79 44.03
CA LEU A 31 -6.12 41.88 43.07
C LEU A 31 -5.48 41.41 41.72
N ALA A 32 -6.22 41.58 40.62
CA ALA A 32 -5.81 41.85 39.23
C ALA A 32 -4.65 41.07 38.53
N PHE A 33 -5.00 40.35 37.47
CA PHE A 33 -4.21 40.30 36.21
C PHE A 33 -4.61 41.51 35.33
N PRO A 34 -3.74 41.98 34.39
CA PRO A 34 -4.13 41.77 32.99
C PRO A 34 -2.97 41.52 31.99
N SER A 35 -3.40 40.92 30.88
CA SER A 35 -2.76 40.58 29.60
C SER A 35 -1.98 41.69 28.87
N ILE A 36 -0.96 41.31 28.07
CA ILE A 36 -0.65 41.96 26.78
C ILE A 36 -0.23 40.90 25.74
N ASN A 37 -0.67 41.17 24.50
CA ASN A 37 -0.64 40.37 23.29
C ASN A 37 0.58 40.73 22.40
N THR A 38 0.83 39.89 21.39
CA THR A 38 1.49 40.14 20.07
C THR A 38 3.03 40.16 19.90
N THR A 39 3.47 39.25 19.01
CA THR A 39 4.51 39.30 17.96
C THR A 39 5.93 39.82 18.25
N ARG A 40 6.96 38.98 17.99
CA ARG A 40 8.14 39.29 17.14
C ARG A 40 9.14 38.13 16.97
N THR A 41 9.38 37.79 15.71
CA THR A 41 10.66 37.51 15.02
C THR A 41 11.91 37.14 15.84
N TYR A 42 12.52 36.00 15.48
CA TYR A 42 13.88 35.57 15.86
C TYR A 42 14.99 36.44 15.25
N PRO A 43 16.09 36.67 15.99
CA PRO A 43 17.40 36.87 15.38
C PRO A 43 18.50 35.91 15.91
N ASP A 44 19.37 35.59 14.95
CA ASP A 44 20.68 34.92 14.91
C ASP A 44 21.59 34.99 16.17
N PRO A 45 22.24 33.86 16.57
CA PRO A 45 23.18 33.79 17.68
C PRO A 45 24.62 34.08 17.24
N SER A 46 25.03 35.35 17.29
CA SER A 46 26.46 35.68 17.40
C SER A 46 26.68 37.04 18.08
N ARG A 47 27.59 37.04 19.07
CA ARG A 47 28.05 38.16 19.94
C ARG A 47 27.26 38.40 21.24
N ARG A 48 27.67 37.74 22.33
CA ARG A 48 27.92 38.36 23.65
C ARG A 48 28.50 37.33 24.64
N LEU A 49 29.78 37.00 24.43
CA LEU A 49 30.66 36.46 25.47
C LEU A 49 32.00 37.18 25.36
N ALA A 50 31.93 38.50 25.47
CA ALA A 50 33.04 39.38 25.78
C ALA A 50 32.56 40.27 26.92
N LEU A 51 33.38 40.41 27.97
CA LEU A 51 33.12 41.00 29.29
C LEU A 51 32.52 40.05 30.34
N LEU A 52 33.36 39.13 30.82
CA LEU A 52 33.55 38.85 32.25
C LEU A 52 34.92 38.18 32.41
N ALA A 53 35.97 38.97 32.17
CA ALA A 53 37.34 38.65 32.51
C ALA A 53 37.79 39.67 33.56
N GLN A 54 38.00 39.23 34.80
CA GLN A 54 38.90 39.84 35.79
C GLN A 54 38.99 38.91 37.02
N ASN A 55 40.03 38.07 37.07
CA ASN A 55 41.15 38.21 38.02
C ASN A 55 41.92 36.89 38.21
N GLN A 56 43.23 37.01 37.93
CA GLN A 56 44.39 36.31 38.49
C GLN A 56 44.47 34.77 38.38
N VAL A 57 45.44 34.27 37.59
CA VAL A 57 46.71 33.62 38.06
C VAL A 57 47.71 33.51 36.89
N ARG A 58 48.98 33.87 37.13
CA ARG A 58 50.21 33.51 36.37
C ARG A 58 51.33 33.30 37.43
N PRO A 59 52.49 32.64 37.17
CA PRO A 59 52.85 31.81 36.01
C PRO A 59 53.56 30.46 36.36
N PHE A 60 53.51 29.48 35.44
CA PHE A 60 54.36 28.27 35.45
C PHE A 60 54.72 27.92 33.99
N MET A 61 55.51 28.75 33.29
CA MET A 61 55.79 28.52 31.85
C MET A 61 57.25 28.72 31.40
N ALA A 62 58.17 29.19 32.23
CA ALA A 62 59.52 29.51 31.75
C ALA A 62 60.47 28.30 31.66
N THR A 63 60.18 27.17 32.31
CA THR A 63 61.10 26.02 32.39
C THR A 63 60.89 24.99 31.28
N SER A 64 59.70 24.90 30.67
CA SER A 64 59.37 23.82 29.73
C SER A 64 59.95 23.99 28.33
N GLN A 65 60.20 25.23 27.87
CA GLN A 65 60.67 25.48 26.50
C GLN A 65 62.16 25.26 26.30
N ARG A 66 62.99 25.28 27.36
CA ARG A 66 64.44 25.00 27.23
C ARG A 66 64.78 23.51 27.17
N LEU A 67 63.93 22.65 27.75
CA LEU A 67 64.16 21.20 27.83
C LEU A 67 63.84 20.46 26.51
N SER A 68 62.92 20.95 25.66
CA SER A 68 62.53 20.24 24.43
C SER A 68 63.60 20.30 23.34
N SER A 69 64.31 21.44 23.22
CA SER A 69 65.33 21.64 22.19
C SER A 69 66.63 20.88 22.41
N GLU A 70 67.00 20.56 23.65
CA GLU A 70 68.14 19.67 23.95
C GLU A 70 67.80 18.21 23.62
N GLN A 71 66.59 17.74 23.97
CA GLN A 71 66.12 16.39 23.67
C GLN A 71 65.96 16.15 22.15
N PHE A 72 65.56 17.17 21.40
CA PHE A 72 65.47 17.10 19.95
C PHE A 72 66.86 16.96 19.30
N GLN A 73 67.85 17.76 19.74
CA GLN A 73 69.23 17.65 19.27
C GLN A 73 69.83 16.27 19.57
N GLU A 74 69.53 15.71 20.75
CA GLU A 74 69.96 14.37 21.15
C GLU A 74 69.30 13.27 20.31
N ALA A 75 67.99 13.37 20.05
CA ALA A 75 67.29 12.46 19.14
C ALA A 75 67.83 12.53 17.70
N VAL A 76 68.10 13.73 17.17
CA VAL A 76 68.69 13.90 15.83
C VAL A 76 70.08 13.25 15.76
N LYS A 77 70.89 13.38 16.81
CA LYS A 77 72.22 12.75 16.90
C LYS A 77 72.11 11.22 16.99
N ASN A 78 71.14 10.71 17.75
CA ASN A 78 70.94 9.28 17.97
C ASN A 78 70.30 8.57 16.76
N LEU A 79 69.61 9.29 15.86
CA LEU A 79 69.05 8.73 14.63
C LEU A 79 70.14 8.13 13.72
N GLY A 80 71.36 8.67 13.74
CA GLY A 80 72.50 8.11 12.99
C GLY A 80 72.93 6.71 13.42
N SER A 81 72.49 6.25 14.59
CA SER A 81 72.76 4.93 15.17
C SER A 81 71.74 3.86 14.78
N VAL A 82 70.61 4.26 14.17
CA VAL A 82 69.50 3.38 13.82
C VAL A 82 69.78 2.71 12.47
N LYS A 83 69.91 1.38 12.45
CA LYS A 83 70.11 0.61 11.21
C LYS A 83 68.78 0.39 10.48
N ASP A 84 68.76 0.75 9.19
CA ASP A 84 67.73 0.48 8.18
C ASP A 84 66.26 0.77 8.55
N ALA A 85 65.94 2.05 8.73
CA ALA A 85 64.56 2.53 8.63
C ALA A 85 64.04 2.46 7.18
N ASP A 86 62.78 2.07 7.00
CA ASP A 86 62.12 2.06 5.69
C ASP A 86 62.01 3.49 5.10
N ASN A 87 61.81 3.57 3.78
CA ASN A 87 61.79 4.86 3.08
C ASN A 87 60.63 5.79 3.50
N SER A 88 59.51 5.23 3.96
CA SER A 88 58.36 6.03 4.42
C SER A 88 58.65 6.68 5.77
N THR A 89 59.30 5.94 6.68
CA THR A 89 59.72 6.43 7.99
C THR A 89 60.83 7.47 7.85
N LYS A 90 61.78 7.27 6.93
CA LYS A 90 62.80 8.27 6.58
C LYS A 90 62.20 9.57 6.03
N LEU A 91 61.17 9.49 5.17
CA LEU A 91 60.48 10.67 4.65
C LEU A 91 59.67 11.40 5.74
N LYS A 92 59.04 10.66 6.65
CA LYS A 92 58.28 11.22 7.77
C LYS A 92 59.19 11.90 8.80
N LEU A 93 60.31 11.27 9.16
CA LEU A 93 61.35 11.89 10.00
C LEU A 93 61.95 13.12 9.32
N TYR A 94 62.22 13.07 8.01
CA TYR A 94 62.67 14.24 7.26
C TYR A 94 61.65 15.39 7.30
N ALA A 95 60.38 15.10 7.06
CA ALA A 95 59.30 16.09 7.08
C ALA A 95 59.16 16.75 8.45
N LEU A 96 59.12 15.95 9.53
CA LEU A 96 59.04 16.45 10.90
C LEU A 96 60.28 17.27 11.26
N TYR A 97 61.48 16.79 10.92
CA TYR A 97 62.72 17.54 11.13
C TYR A 97 62.72 18.91 10.43
N LYS A 98 62.26 18.96 9.17
CA LYS A 98 62.16 20.21 8.41
C LYS A 98 61.08 21.13 8.97
N GLN A 99 59.95 20.59 9.42
CA GLN A 99 58.91 21.37 10.08
C GLN A 99 59.41 21.97 11.41
N THR A 100 60.14 21.19 12.22
CA THR A 100 60.74 21.67 13.47
C THR A 100 61.80 22.75 13.24
N THR A 101 62.72 22.54 12.29
CA THR A 101 63.90 23.41 12.11
C THR A 101 63.65 24.62 11.20
N VAL A 102 62.75 24.52 10.23
CA VAL A 102 62.49 25.57 9.23
C VAL A 102 61.06 26.11 9.32
N GLY A 103 60.11 25.33 9.83
CA GLY A 103 58.70 25.72 9.91
C GLY A 103 57.89 25.23 8.70
N LYS A 104 56.76 25.89 8.41
CA LYS A 104 55.88 25.50 7.30
C LYS A 104 56.60 25.56 5.95
N ASN A 105 56.38 24.56 5.10
CA ASN A 105 57.05 24.48 3.79
C ASN A 105 56.58 25.59 2.84
N ASN A 106 57.44 26.59 2.58
CA ASN A 106 57.20 27.69 1.64
C ASN A 106 58.13 27.64 0.40
N THR A 107 58.78 26.50 0.16
CA THR A 107 59.75 26.34 -0.94
C THR A 107 59.04 25.96 -2.25
N LYS A 108 59.59 26.37 -3.41
CA LYS A 108 59.01 26.00 -4.72
C LYS A 108 59.12 24.50 -4.97
N LYS A 109 58.04 23.89 -5.47
CA LYS A 109 57.97 22.45 -5.74
C LYS A 109 59.04 22.02 -6.77
N PRO A 110 59.87 21.00 -6.47
CA PRO A 110 60.90 20.51 -7.40
C PRO A 110 60.31 19.98 -8.72
N GLY A 111 61.10 20.10 -9.80
CA GLY A 111 60.73 19.68 -11.16
C GLY A 111 60.62 18.17 -11.33
N MET A 112 59.93 17.71 -12.38
CA MET A 112 59.45 16.32 -12.52
C MET A 112 60.55 15.25 -12.62
N LEU A 113 61.79 15.64 -12.92
CA LEU A 113 62.95 14.74 -13.00
C LEU A 113 63.66 14.53 -11.65
N ASP A 114 63.35 15.34 -10.62
CA ASP A 114 63.87 15.17 -9.25
C ASP A 114 62.87 14.42 -8.37
N ILE A 115 62.83 13.10 -8.53
CA ILE A 115 61.88 12.20 -7.89
C ILE A 115 62.05 12.22 -6.36
N VAL A 116 63.30 12.29 -5.87
CA VAL A 116 63.59 12.27 -4.43
C VAL A 116 63.29 13.62 -3.79
N GLY A 117 63.66 14.73 -4.44
CA GLY A 117 63.32 16.07 -3.99
C GLY A 117 61.81 16.29 -3.92
N LYS A 118 61.05 15.79 -4.91
CA LYS A 118 59.59 15.86 -4.92
C LYS A 118 58.96 15.08 -3.77
N ALA A 119 59.40 13.85 -3.51
CA ALA A 119 58.88 13.03 -2.41
C ALA A 119 59.12 13.67 -1.03
N LYS A 120 60.31 14.26 -0.83
CA LYS A 120 60.65 15.01 0.39
C LYS A 120 59.83 16.28 0.54
N TRP A 121 59.60 17.00 -0.55
CA TRP A 121 58.77 18.21 -0.56
C TRP A 121 57.31 17.90 -0.25
N ASP A 122 56.75 16.86 -0.88
CA ASP A 122 55.36 16.44 -0.69
C ASP A 122 55.13 15.95 0.75
N ALA A 123 56.08 15.20 1.34
CA ALA A 123 56.01 14.75 2.73
C ALA A 123 56.10 15.91 3.75
N TRP A 124 56.89 16.95 3.47
CA TRP A 124 56.94 18.12 4.35
C TRP A 124 55.70 19.01 4.18
N ASN A 125 55.20 19.17 2.95
CA ASN A 125 54.01 19.96 2.68
C ASN A 125 52.73 19.32 3.28
N SER A 126 52.66 17.99 3.39
CA SER A 126 51.51 17.28 3.96
C SER A 126 51.34 17.49 5.48
N LEU A 127 52.35 18.00 6.19
CA LEU A 127 52.23 18.36 7.61
C LEU A 127 51.40 19.63 7.87
N GLY A 128 51.08 20.40 6.83
CA GLY A 128 50.13 21.52 6.90
C GLY A 128 50.53 22.60 7.90
N ASP A 129 49.62 22.91 8.83
CA ASP A 129 49.78 23.96 9.86
C ASP A 129 50.36 23.45 11.19
N MET A 130 50.96 22.26 11.20
CA MET A 130 51.59 21.69 12.40
C MET A 130 52.65 22.64 12.98
N THR A 131 52.56 22.90 14.29
CA THR A 131 53.49 23.82 14.96
C THR A 131 54.87 23.18 15.12
N GLN A 132 55.92 24.02 15.22
CA GLN A 132 57.29 23.50 15.36
C GLN A 132 57.48 22.66 16.62
N GLY A 133 56.83 23.01 17.73
CA GLY A 133 56.92 22.25 18.99
C GLY A 133 56.20 20.89 18.95
N GLU A 134 55.10 20.78 18.19
CA GLU A 134 54.45 19.48 17.96
C GLU A 134 55.29 18.59 17.04
N ALA A 135 55.89 19.17 16.00
CA ALA A 135 56.81 18.45 15.12
C ALA A 135 58.06 17.98 15.88
N GLU A 136 58.60 18.80 16.79
CA GLU A 136 59.73 18.48 17.67
C GLU A 136 59.43 17.25 18.54
N LYS A 137 58.29 17.27 19.23
CA LYS A 137 57.86 16.16 20.09
C LYS A 137 57.64 14.87 19.30
N ASN A 138 56.94 14.95 18.17
CA ASN A 138 56.67 13.79 17.32
C ASN A 138 57.95 13.17 16.75
N TYR A 139 58.96 14.01 16.44
CA TYR A 139 60.26 13.51 15.99
C TYR A 139 60.99 12.76 17.10
N ILE A 140 61.03 13.32 18.32
CA ILE A 140 61.66 12.68 19.49
C ILE A 140 60.99 11.34 19.81
N ASP A 141 59.65 11.30 19.80
CA ASP A 141 58.89 10.10 20.14
C ASP A 141 59.19 8.95 19.17
N ILE A 142 59.21 9.23 17.85
CA ILE A 142 59.54 8.22 16.83
C ILE A 142 60.98 7.73 16.97
N VAL A 143 61.94 8.63 17.22
CA VAL A 143 63.35 8.24 17.39
C VAL A 143 63.55 7.41 18.66
N ASN A 144 62.91 7.77 19.77
CA ASN A 144 63.02 7.03 21.03
C ASN A 144 62.35 5.66 20.94
N GLU A 145 61.24 5.54 20.22
CA GLU A 145 60.61 4.28 19.89
C GLU A 145 61.55 3.38 19.07
N MET A 146 62.21 3.95 18.05
CA MET A 146 63.21 3.22 17.24
C MET A 146 64.45 2.79 18.05
N LEU A 147 64.80 3.51 19.10
CA LEU A 147 65.93 3.18 19.99
C LEU A 147 65.52 2.27 21.16
N GLY A 148 64.24 1.92 21.28
CA GLY A 148 63.72 1.06 22.34
C GLY A 148 63.83 1.66 23.76
N GLN A 149 63.99 2.98 23.88
CA GLN A 149 64.13 3.67 25.15
C GLN A 149 62.85 4.47 25.46
N SER A 150 61.87 3.83 26.10
CA SER A 150 60.82 4.55 26.82
C SER A 150 60.87 4.20 28.32
N SER A 151 60.86 5.25 29.13
CA SER A 151 60.85 5.23 30.59
C SER A 151 59.53 4.68 31.15
N LYS A 152 59.61 3.73 32.08
CA LYS A 152 58.49 3.15 32.84
C LYS A 152 57.62 4.23 33.52
N LYS A 153 56.40 4.42 33.01
CA LYS A 153 55.21 4.86 33.76
C LYS A 153 54.21 3.71 33.73
N ALA A 154 53.54 3.46 34.86
CA ALA A 154 52.72 2.28 35.16
C ALA A 154 51.90 1.76 33.96
N GLU A 155 52.07 0.48 33.64
CA GLU A 155 51.30 -0.22 32.61
C GLU A 155 49.80 -0.15 32.94
N PRO A 156 48.93 0.15 31.96
CA PRO A 156 47.49 0.01 32.14
C PRO A 156 47.18 -1.47 32.34
N LYS A 157 46.50 -1.82 33.44
CA LYS A 157 45.84 -3.13 33.56
C LYS A 157 44.75 -3.20 32.49
N SER A 158 44.99 -3.98 31.45
CA SER A 158 44.01 -4.33 30.41
C SER A 158 43.69 -5.81 30.51
N GLU A 159 42.43 -6.13 30.75
CA GLU A 159 41.92 -7.50 30.70
C GLU A 159 41.00 -7.62 29.49
N GLU A 160 41.31 -8.57 28.61
CA GLU A 160 40.55 -8.87 27.41
C GLU A 160 39.86 -10.23 27.57
N PHE A 161 38.54 -10.23 27.45
CA PHE A 161 37.68 -11.41 27.49
C PHE A 161 36.99 -11.56 26.13
N ASP A 162 36.41 -12.73 25.83
CA ASP A 162 35.68 -12.92 24.56
C ASP A 162 34.55 -11.90 24.44
N GLY A 163 34.77 -10.91 23.57
CA GLY A 163 33.83 -9.83 23.31
C GLY A 163 33.79 -8.66 24.29
N LEU A 164 34.69 -8.59 25.29
CA LEU A 164 34.76 -7.47 26.25
C LEU A 164 36.20 -7.02 26.49
N LEU A 165 36.45 -5.72 26.45
CA LEU A 165 37.74 -5.12 26.79
C LEU A 165 37.58 -4.21 28.01
N VAL A 166 38.30 -4.52 29.10
CA VAL A 166 38.30 -3.72 30.33
C VAL A 166 39.66 -3.08 30.55
N THR A 167 39.70 -1.76 30.68
CA THR A 167 40.95 -1.01 30.91
C THR A 167 40.82 -0.05 32.08
N ILE A 168 41.89 0.16 32.83
CA ILE A 168 41.97 1.21 33.86
C ILE A 168 43.03 2.22 33.47
N LYS A 169 42.63 3.48 33.28
CA LYS A 169 43.55 4.58 32.95
C LYS A 169 43.08 5.88 33.61
N GLY A 170 43.98 6.56 34.30
CA GLY A 170 43.71 7.88 34.88
C GLY A 170 42.53 7.92 35.88
N GLY A 171 42.34 6.85 36.66
CA GLY A 171 41.20 6.75 37.57
C GLY A 171 39.89 6.33 36.89
N ILE A 172 39.89 6.03 35.60
CA ILE A 172 38.69 5.63 34.85
C ILE A 172 38.80 4.15 34.47
N LYS A 173 37.83 3.34 34.91
CA LYS A 173 37.67 1.96 34.42
C LYS A 173 36.72 1.97 33.23
N THR A 174 37.21 1.62 32.06
CA THR A 174 36.44 1.59 30.81
C THR A 174 36.09 0.15 30.45
N ILE A 175 34.81 -0.15 30.39
CA ILE A 175 34.23 -1.41 29.94
C ILE A 175 33.77 -1.21 28.50
N THR A 176 34.42 -1.87 27.55
CA THR A 176 34.12 -1.75 26.12
C THR A 176 33.50 -3.05 25.59
N LEU A 177 32.28 -2.99 25.08
CA LEU A 177 31.65 -4.08 24.34
C LEU A 177 32.37 -4.21 22.99
N ASN A 178 33.03 -5.35 22.75
CA ASN A 178 33.97 -5.53 21.65
C ASN A 178 33.66 -6.75 20.78
N ARG A 179 32.42 -6.86 20.29
CA ARG A 179 31.99 -7.84 19.26
C ARG A 179 31.36 -7.12 18.06
N PRO A 180 32.08 -6.21 17.37
CA PRO A 180 31.49 -5.36 16.33
C PRO A 180 30.89 -6.18 15.17
N ALA A 181 31.48 -7.32 14.82
CA ALA A 181 30.97 -8.25 13.80
C ALA A 181 29.58 -8.83 14.14
N LYS A 182 29.21 -8.86 15.42
CA LYS A 182 27.89 -9.27 15.92
C LYS A 182 27.12 -8.09 16.51
N LYS A 183 27.46 -6.85 16.12
CA LYS A 183 26.84 -5.60 16.60
C LYS A 183 26.83 -5.49 18.14
N ASN A 184 27.85 -6.02 18.79
CA ASN A 184 28.03 -6.06 20.25
C ASN A 184 26.87 -6.75 21.00
N ALA A 185 26.21 -7.75 20.38
CA ALA A 185 25.20 -8.55 21.07
C ALA A 185 25.78 -9.25 22.31
N LEU A 186 25.04 -9.22 23.42
CA LEU A 186 25.47 -9.76 24.72
C LEU A 186 25.29 -11.29 24.77
N ASN A 187 26.40 -12.01 24.89
CA ASN A 187 26.39 -13.43 25.26
C ASN A 187 26.42 -13.58 26.79
N MET A 188 26.24 -14.80 27.30
CA MET A 188 26.24 -15.06 28.75
C MET A 188 27.57 -14.64 29.41
N GLU A 189 28.72 -14.90 28.80
CA GLU A 189 30.00 -14.52 29.39
C GLU A 189 30.14 -13.00 29.57
N MET A 190 29.72 -12.20 28.58
CA MET A 190 29.74 -10.74 28.67
C MET A 190 28.89 -10.22 29.83
N TYR A 191 27.70 -10.77 30.04
CA TYR A 191 26.84 -10.40 31.16
C TYR A 191 27.52 -10.63 32.52
N GLU A 192 28.17 -11.79 32.70
CA GLU A 192 28.90 -12.11 33.94
C GLU A 192 30.08 -11.17 34.15
N LYS A 193 30.86 -10.93 33.11
CA LYS A 193 32.08 -10.12 33.15
C LYS A 193 31.78 -8.64 33.37
N ILE A 194 30.71 -8.10 32.76
CA ILE A 194 30.25 -6.73 33.04
C ILE A 194 29.81 -6.62 34.50
N ALA A 195 28.99 -7.56 34.99
CA ALA A 195 28.53 -7.54 36.37
C ALA A 195 29.70 -7.67 37.38
N ALA A 196 30.71 -8.48 37.06
CA ALA A 196 31.93 -8.60 37.85
C ALA A 196 32.73 -7.29 37.84
N ALA A 197 33.00 -6.72 36.67
CA ALA A 197 33.73 -5.45 36.55
C ALA A 197 33.07 -4.30 37.32
N LEU A 198 31.73 -4.24 37.33
CA LEU A 198 30.98 -3.27 38.12
C LEU A 198 31.15 -3.53 39.63
N ARG A 199 31.02 -4.78 40.10
CA ARG A 199 31.23 -5.11 41.51
C ARG A 199 32.66 -4.83 41.96
N ASP A 200 33.65 -5.26 41.19
CA ASP A 200 35.07 -5.09 41.49
C ASP A 200 35.46 -3.60 41.56
N SER A 201 34.75 -2.73 40.83
CA SER A 201 34.96 -1.28 40.89
C SER A 201 34.61 -0.66 42.24
N ASN A 202 33.79 -1.31 43.07
CA ASN A 202 33.44 -0.79 44.39
C ASN A 202 34.62 -0.78 45.36
N ASP A 203 35.48 -1.79 45.24
CA ASP A 203 36.58 -2.06 46.18
C ASP A 203 37.97 -1.74 45.57
N ASP A 204 38.01 -1.33 44.30
CA ASP A 204 39.22 -0.93 43.59
C ASP A 204 39.52 0.57 43.78
N ASP A 205 40.52 0.87 44.63
CA ASP A 205 40.97 2.23 44.93
C ASP A 205 41.59 2.94 43.70
N ALA A 206 41.98 2.20 42.65
CA ALA A 206 42.45 2.79 41.40
C ALA A 206 41.33 3.34 40.51
N VAL A 207 40.05 3.13 40.90
CA VAL A 207 38.88 3.52 40.12
C VAL A 207 38.11 4.65 40.82
N ASN A 208 38.03 5.79 40.13
CA ASN A 208 37.21 6.93 40.50
C ASN A 208 35.85 6.90 39.79
N ILE A 209 35.84 6.56 38.50
CA ILE A 209 34.65 6.54 37.63
C ILE A 209 34.68 5.28 36.76
N VAL A 210 33.50 4.73 36.46
CA VAL A 210 33.31 3.63 35.51
C VAL A 210 32.65 4.16 34.24
N VAL A 211 33.17 3.78 33.07
CA VAL A 211 32.62 4.11 31.76
C VAL A 211 32.22 2.83 31.02
N LEU A 212 30.99 2.77 30.50
CA LEU A 212 30.51 1.70 29.64
C LEU A 212 30.35 2.22 28.20
N THR A 213 31.01 1.59 27.23
CA THR A 213 30.99 2.00 25.80
C THR A 213 30.98 0.78 24.87
N GLY A 214 30.65 0.97 23.59
CA GLY A 214 30.79 -0.06 22.55
C GLY A 214 31.89 0.28 21.54
N SER A 215 32.38 -0.75 20.82
CA SER A 215 33.25 -0.58 19.66
C SER A 215 32.47 -0.73 18.34
N GLY A 216 32.98 -0.14 17.25
CA GLY A 216 32.32 -0.17 15.94
C GLY A 216 31.07 0.71 15.84
N ASP A 217 30.14 0.33 14.95
CA ASP A 217 28.99 1.16 14.57
C ASP A 217 27.78 1.03 15.50
N TYR A 218 27.78 0.06 16.41
CA TYR A 218 26.70 -0.18 17.37
C TYR A 218 27.22 -0.01 18.79
N PHE A 219 26.37 0.52 19.67
CA PHE A 219 26.61 0.37 21.11
C PHE A 219 26.36 -1.07 21.50
N CYS A 220 25.13 -1.57 21.29
CA CYS A 220 24.74 -2.96 21.50
C CYS A 220 23.38 -3.28 20.85
N SER A 221 23.29 -4.40 20.13
CA SER A 221 22.04 -4.88 19.52
C SER A 221 21.13 -5.72 20.43
N GLY A 222 21.42 -5.80 21.73
CA GLY A 222 20.67 -6.59 22.70
C GLY A 222 21.27 -7.99 22.91
N ASN A 223 20.44 -8.98 23.19
CA ASN A 223 20.89 -10.36 23.48
C ASN A 223 21.36 -11.10 22.24
N ASP A 224 22.43 -11.88 22.38
CA ASP A 224 22.86 -12.82 21.35
C ASP A 224 21.85 -13.96 21.26
N LEU A 225 21.17 -14.07 20.11
CA LEU A 225 20.12 -15.06 19.89
C LEU A 225 20.67 -16.50 19.87
N ALA A 226 21.99 -16.67 19.67
CA ALA A 226 22.66 -17.96 19.78
C ALA A 226 22.58 -18.57 21.20
N ASN A 227 22.38 -17.75 22.23
CA ASN A 227 22.18 -18.21 23.62
C ASN A 227 20.96 -19.13 23.77
N PHE A 228 20.03 -19.11 22.79
CA PHE A 228 18.76 -19.83 22.84
C PHE A 228 18.66 -21.01 21.86
N MET A 229 19.76 -21.45 21.21
CA MET A 229 19.69 -22.48 20.16
C MET A 229 19.81 -23.94 20.63
N ASN A 230 20.20 -24.20 21.90
CA ASN A 230 20.43 -25.55 22.43
C ASN A 230 19.49 -25.89 23.60
N VAL A 231 18.19 -25.65 23.44
CA VAL A 231 17.20 -25.77 24.52
C VAL A 231 16.62 -27.17 24.59
N THR A 232 16.94 -27.92 25.64
CA THR A 232 16.37 -29.24 25.95
C THR A 232 15.27 -29.18 27.01
N ASP A 233 15.33 -28.22 27.95
CA ASP A 233 14.29 -27.95 28.96
C ASP A 233 14.00 -26.43 29.07
N PRO A 234 12.90 -25.96 28.46
CA PRO A 234 12.39 -24.58 28.54
C PRO A 234 12.24 -23.99 29.94
N LEU A 235 11.78 -24.79 30.92
CA LEU A 235 11.42 -24.29 32.24
C LEU A 235 12.66 -24.09 33.11
N ALA A 236 13.63 -25.00 33.03
CA ALA A 236 14.92 -24.87 33.69
C ALA A 236 15.69 -23.66 33.17
N MET A 237 15.72 -23.45 31.84
CA MET A 237 16.40 -22.33 31.21
C MET A 237 15.79 -20.98 31.61
N ALA A 238 14.46 -20.84 31.62
CA ALA A 238 13.81 -19.60 32.04
C ALA A 238 14.13 -19.22 33.50
N LYS A 239 14.27 -20.21 34.39
CA LYS A 239 14.65 -19.99 35.79
C LYS A 239 16.11 -19.53 35.92
N GLU A 240 17.02 -20.16 35.19
CA GLU A 240 18.44 -19.80 35.18
C GLU A 240 18.66 -18.39 34.58
N ALA A 241 18.02 -18.10 33.45
CA ALA A 241 18.07 -16.79 32.79
C ALA A 241 17.52 -15.66 33.70
N LYS A 242 16.49 -15.95 34.50
CA LYS A 242 15.94 -15.00 35.48
C LYS A 242 16.97 -14.65 36.55
N GLU A 243 17.54 -15.66 37.21
CA GLU A 243 18.52 -15.46 38.28
C GLU A 243 19.76 -14.71 37.75
N PHE A 244 20.13 -15.00 36.51
CA PHE A 244 21.22 -14.37 35.81
C PHE A 244 20.99 -12.89 35.52
N LEU A 245 19.86 -12.55 34.89
CA LEU A 245 19.48 -11.16 34.60
C LEU A 245 19.33 -10.33 35.88
N GLN A 246 18.73 -10.92 36.92
CA GLN A 246 18.55 -10.25 38.20
C GLN A 246 19.90 -9.86 38.84
N LYS A 247 20.90 -10.77 38.82
CA LYS A 247 22.27 -10.50 39.31
C LYS A 247 23.00 -9.45 38.47
N TYR A 248 22.78 -9.45 37.16
CA TYR A 248 23.37 -8.46 36.26
C TYR A 248 22.85 -7.05 36.59
N VAL A 249 21.54 -6.86 36.66
CA VAL A 249 20.93 -5.56 36.97
C VAL A 249 21.27 -5.10 38.40
N ALA A 250 21.34 -6.03 39.36
CA ALA A 250 21.77 -5.73 40.73
C ALA A 250 23.17 -5.08 40.78
N ALA A 251 24.10 -5.50 39.92
CA ALA A 251 25.45 -4.91 39.86
C ALA A 251 25.44 -3.41 39.47
N TYR A 252 24.48 -2.97 38.67
CA TYR A 252 24.29 -1.55 38.36
C TYR A 252 23.70 -0.77 39.54
N ILE A 253 22.71 -1.37 40.22
CA ILE A 253 22.04 -0.78 41.39
C ILE A 253 23.02 -0.59 42.57
N ASP A 254 23.93 -1.55 42.77
CA ASP A 254 24.84 -1.61 43.91
C ASP A 254 26.21 -0.94 43.66
N LEU A 255 26.44 -0.40 42.47
CA LEU A 255 27.68 0.32 42.18
C LEU A 255 27.73 1.65 42.94
N LYS A 256 28.73 1.78 43.82
CA LYS A 256 28.99 2.96 44.67
C LYS A 256 29.70 4.08 43.92
N LYS A 257 30.50 3.74 42.91
CA LYS A 257 31.23 4.70 42.05
C LYS A 257 30.30 5.27 40.97
N PRO A 258 30.54 6.50 40.46
CA PRO A 258 29.80 7.04 39.32
C PRO A 258 29.94 6.17 38.07
N LEU A 259 28.83 5.95 37.37
CA LEU A 259 28.74 5.21 36.11
C LEU A 259 28.32 6.13 34.97
N ILE A 260 29.13 6.17 33.92
CA ILE A 260 28.86 6.93 32.70
C ILE A 260 28.69 5.96 31.54
N ALA A 261 27.59 6.07 30.80
CA ALA A 261 27.42 5.36 29.53
C ALA A 261 27.80 6.28 28.35
N LEU A 262 28.73 5.83 27.51
CA LEU A 262 29.15 6.51 26.29
C LEU A 262 28.65 5.73 25.07
N ILE A 263 27.58 6.23 24.46
CA ILE A 263 26.84 5.54 23.40
C ILE A 263 27.37 5.96 22.03
N ASN A 264 28.17 5.09 21.42
CA ASN A 264 28.81 5.28 20.11
C ASN A 264 27.92 4.95 18.90
N GLY A 265 26.73 4.38 19.10
CA GLY A 265 25.84 3.95 18.02
C GLY A 265 24.49 3.42 18.52
N PRO A 266 23.67 2.75 17.68
CA PRO A 266 22.37 2.23 18.09
C PRO A 266 22.42 1.27 19.28
N ALA A 267 21.41 1.35 20.15
CA ALA A 267 21.21 0.55 21.35
C ALA A 267 19.83 -0.12 21.36
N VAL A 268 19.76 -1.41 21.71
CA VAL A 268 18.52 -2.21 21.65
C VAL A 268 18.32 -3.04 22.93
N GLY A 269 17.08 -3.12 23.42
CA GLY A 269 16.67 -4.01 24.52
C GLY A 269 17.33 -3.65 25.86
N ILE A 270 17.87 -4.66 26.57
CA ILE A 270 18.59 -4.50 27.84
C ILE A 270 19.66 -3.40 27.81
N ALA A 271 20.31 -3.17 26.67
CA ALA A 271 21.34 -2.14 26.52
C ALA A 271 20.77 -0.71 26.60
N VAL A 272 19.47 -0.55 26.39
CA VAL A 272 18.74 0.72 26.57
C VAL A 272 18.23 0.84 28.00
N THR A 273 17.68 -0.23 28.58
CA THR A 273 17.05 -0.15 29.90
C THR A 273 18.03 0.11 31.03
N VAL A 274 19.25 -0.45 30.97
CA VAL A 274 20.31 -0.17 31.96
C VAL A 274 20.82 1.27 31.92
N LEU A 275 20.55 2.04 30.86
CA LEU A 275 20.94 3.46 30.78
C LEU A 275 20.26 4.29 31.88
N GLY A 276 19.04 3.92 32.28
CA GLY A 276 18.35 4.55 33.41
C GLY A 276 19.07 4.34 34.76
N LEU A 277 19.95 3.34 34.86
CA LEU A 277 20.77 3.05 36.03
C LEU A 277 22.16 3.72 35.99
N CYS A 278 22.51 4.36 34.88
CA CYS A 278 23.74 5.17 34.78
C CYS A 278 23.53 6.55 35.43
N ASP A 279 24.61 7.19 35.86
CA ASP A 279 24.57 8.51 36.50
C ASP A 279 24.68 9.64 35.46
N ALA A 280 25.31 9.37 34.32
CA ALA A 280 25.27 10.21 33.12
C ALA A 280 25.30 9.35 31.85
N VAL A 281 24.63 9.80 30.81
CA VAL A 281 24.61 9.13 29.50
C VAL A 281 24.95 10.14 28.40
N PHE A 282 26.07 9.91 27.73
CA PHE A 282 26.52 10.71 26.58
C PHE A 282 26.35 9.91 25.31
N SER A 283 25.82 10.52 24.26
CA SER A 283 25.49 9.80 23.02
C SER A 283 25.89 10.56 21.76
N THR A 284 26.23 9.82 20.71
CA THR A 284 26.30 10.38 19.34
C THR A 284 24.91 10.74 18.81
N ASP A 285 24.82 11.77 17.98
CA ASP A 285 23.61 12.16 17.27
C ASP A 285 23.07 11.08 16.29
N LYS A 286 23.90 10.10 15.93
CA LYS A 286 23.52 8.94 15.11
C LYS A 286 22.87 7.80 15.89
N ALA A 287 22.86 7.84 17.22
CA ALA A 287 22.34 6.75 18.03
C ALA A 287 20.80 6.69 17.96
N THR A 288 20.27 5.47 18.07
CA THR A 288 18.84 5.22 18.22
C THR A 288 18.61 4.22 19.35
N PHE A 289 17.48 4.36 20.03
CA PHE A 289 17.15 3.62 21.25
C PHE A 289 15.81 2.93 21.06
N THR A 290 15.75 1.62 21.29
CA THR A 290 14.51 0.84 21.14
C THR A 290 14.46 -0.33 22.10
N THR A 291 13.30 -0.62 22.65
CA THR A 291 13.07 -1.74 23.57
C THR A 291 11.95 -2.63 23.03
N PRO A 292 12.25 -3.64 22.20
CA PRO A 292 11.25 -4.40 21.43
C PRO A 292 10.49 -5.43 22.28
N PHE A 293 10.10 -5.11 23.51
CA PHE A 293 9.51 -6.06 24.46
C PHE A 293 8.24 -6.70 23.91
N SER A 294 7.24 -5.90 23.53
CA SER A 294 5.97 -6.42 23.01
C SER A 294 6.14 -7.19 21.70
N SER A 295 7.12 -6.81 20.87
CA SER A 295 7.42 -7.49 19.60
C SER A 295 8.15 -8.82 19.80
N LEU A 296 8.83 -9.00 20.93
CA LEU A 296 9.51 -10.23 21.32
C LEU A 296 8.68 -11.07 22.31
N GLY A 297 7.44 -10.66 22.63
CA GLY A 297 6.61 -11.35 23.62
C GLY A 297 7.12 -11.23 25.06
N GLN A 298 8.01 -10.28 25.33
CA GLN A 298 8.65 -10.04 26.62
C GLN A 298 7.99 -8.87 27.38
N SER A 299 8.28 -8.76 28.68
CA SER A 299 7.93 -7.61 29.52
C SER A 299 9.15 -6.69 29.72
N PRO A 300 8.96 -5.43 30.18
CA PRO A 300 10.07 -4.56 30.53
C PRO A 300 11.03 -5.16 31.56
N GLU A 301 12.31 -4.78 31.45
CA GLU A 301 13.42 -5.26 32.30
C GLU A 301 14.36 -4.11 32.73
N GLY A 302 15.36 -4.38 33.57
CA GLY A 302 16.40 -3.41 33.94
C GLY A 302 15.92 -2.23 34.78
N CYS A 303 14.88 -2.42 35.59
CA CYS A 303 14.16 -1.39 36.36
C CYS A 303 13.48 -0.32 35.48
N SER A 304 13.33 -0.55 34.18
CA SER A 304 12.77 0.43 33.25
C SER A 304 11.30 0.73 33.49
N SER A 305 10.52 -0.23 34.03
CA SER A 305 9.12 -0.01 34.39
C SER A 305 8.93 1.04 35.50
N TYR A 306 9.98 1.29 36.30
CA TYR A 306 9.98 2.29 37.35
C TYR A 306 10.74 3.57 36.95
N ILE A 307 11.95 3.42 36.41
CA ILE A 307 12.83 4.56 36.10
C ILE A 307 12.33 5.37 34.91
N PHE A 308 11.90 4.73 33.82
CA PHE A 308 11.55 5.46 32.60
C PHE A 308 10.34 6.38 32.82
N PRO A 309 9.22 5.95 33.43
CA PRO A 309 8.12 6.85 33.72
C PRO A 309 8.50 8.07 34.57
N ARG A 310 9.51 7.95 35.45
CA ARG A 310 10.00 9.06 36.28
C ARG A 310 10.89 10.03 35.51
N VAL A 311 11.67 9.51 34.56
CA VAL A 311 12.59 10.32 33.74
C VAL A 311 11.84 11.04 32.61
N MET A 312 10.99 10.32 31.85
CA MET A 312 10.37 10.84 30.62
C MET A 312 8.84 10.99 30.67
N GLY A 313 8.20 10.63 31.79
CA GLY A 313 6.73 10.61 31.91
C GLY A 313 6.08 9.36 31.31
N TYR A 314 4.87 9.04 31.77
CA TYR A 314 4.16 7.80 31.41
C TYR A 314 3.95 7.63 29.90
N ALA A 315 3.61 8.70 29.18
CA ALA A 315 3.30 8.61 27.76
C ALA A 315 4.53 8.23 26.93
N LYS A 316 5.66 8.91 27.15
CA LYS A 316 6.92 8.59 26.45
C LYS A 316 7.52 7.26 26.89
N ALA A 317 7.41 6.92 28.17
CA ALA A 317 7.78 5.60 28.65
C ALA A 317 6.95 4.49 27.97
N SER A 318 5.64 4.72 27.74
CA SER A 318 4.77 3.76 27.04
C SER A 318 5.12 3.64 25.55
N GLU A 319 5.42 4.75 24.87
CA GLU A 319 5.91 4.73 23.48
C GLU A 319 7.12 3.81 23.33
N LEU A 320 8.12 3.95 24.21
CA LEU A 320 9.34 3.15 24.17
C LEU A 320 9.12 1.70 24.65
N LEU A 321 8.51 1.50 25.84
CA LEU A 321 8.41 0.20 26.51
C LEU A 321 7.26 -0.70 26.01
N PHE A 322 6.11 -0.13 25.64
CA PHE A 322 4.91 -0.91 25.25
C PHE A 322 4.72 -0.94 23.75
N PHE A 323 4.90 0.20 23.09
CA PHE A 323 4.65 0.35 21.65
C PHE A 323 5.91 0.15 20.78
N ASN A 324 7.04 -0.20 21.41
CA ASN A 324 8.33 -0.48 20.75
C ASN A 324 8.79 0.67 19.83
N GLN A 325 8.43 1.92 20.15
CA GLN A 325 8.81 3.07 19.35
C GLN A 325 10.30 3.32 19.48
N LYS A 326 10.98 3.45 18.33
CA LYS A 326 12.39 3.81 18.28
C LYS A 326 12.56 5.30 18.52
N PHE A 327 13.36 5.67 19.52
CA PHE A 327 13.72 7.05 19.81
C PHE A 327 15.05 7.40 19.15
N THR A 328 15.13 8.61 18.61
CA THR A 328 16.39 9.24 18.19
C THR A 328 17.18 9.73 19.40
N ALA A 329 18.49 9.96 19.24
CA ALA A 329 19.31 10.55 20.29
C ALA A 329 18.75 11.86 20.84
N ARG A 330 18.23 12.73 19.97
CA ARG A 330 17.59 13.99 20.38
C ARG A 330 16.30 13.79 21.18
N GLN A 331 15.43 12.89 20.75
CA GLN A 331 14.21 12.59 21.52
C GLN A 331 14.53 11.99 22.90
N ALA A 332 15.57 11.16 22.97
CA ALA A 332 16.03 10.58 24.23
C ALA A 332 16.70 11.61 25.15
N GLU A 333 17.33 12.66 24.60
CA GLU A 333 17.84 13.82 25.34
C GLU A 333 16.69 14.71 25.85
N GLU A 334 15.72 15.04 24.98
CA GLU A 334 14.54 15.85 25.33
C GLU A 334 13.70 15.22 26.43
N CYS A 335 13.64 13.89 26.49
CA CYS A 335 12.89 13.16 27.50
C CYS A 335 13.71 12.80 28.75
N GLY A 336 14.98 13.21 28.81
CA GLY A 336 15.85 13.07 29.99
C GLY A 336 16.56 11.72 30.14
N LEU A 337 16.39 10.77 29.22
CA LEU A 337 17.13 9.49 29.24
C LEU A 337 18.61 9.68 28.88
N ILE A 338 18.92 10.64 27.99
CA ILE A 338 20.28 11.00 27.60
C ILE A 338 20.64 12.34 28.22
N THR A 339 21.78 12.40 28.90
CA THR A 339 22.27 13.63 29.54
C THR A 339 22.71 14.66 28.51
N GLN A 340 23.40 14.22 27.45
CA GLN A 340 23.81 15.10 26.35
C GLN A 340 24.12 14.33 25.06
N VAL A 341 23.74 14.93 23.93
CA VAL A 341 24.06 14.45 22.58
C VAL A 341 25.20 15.26 21.95
N PHE A 342 26.17 14.56 21.36
CA PHE A 342 27.32 15.14 20.65
C PHE A 342 27.27 14.76 19.16
N PRO A 343 27.75 15.63 18.25
CA PRO A 343 28.01 15.22 16.87
C PRO A 343 28.94 14.00 16.81
N ASN A 344 28.63 13.04 15.94
CA ASN A 344 29.36 11.76 15.87
C ASN A 344 30.89 11.88 15.75
N ASP A 345 31.37 12.85 14.98
CA ASP A 345 32.80 13.14 14.76
C ASP A 345 33.49 13.78 15.99
N ARG A 346 32.70 14.35 16.90
CA ARG A 346 33.19 15.03 18.12
C ARG A 346 32.95 14.27 19.40
N LEU A 347 32.13 13.21 19.38
CA LEU A 347 31.82 12.41 20.57
C LEU A 347 33.08 12.01 21.34
N GLN A 348 34.08 11.45 20.64
CA GLN A 348 35.31 11.00 21.30
C GLN A 348 36.10 12.16 21.92
N ALA A 349 36.26 13.29 21.23
CA ALA A 349 37.03 14.41 21.75
C ALA A 349 36.32 15.15 22.90
N GLU A 350 35.02 15.43 22.74
CA GLU A 350 34.28 16.28 23.69
C GLU A 350 33.76 15.51 24.90
N ALA A 351 33.29 14.27 24.72
CA ALA A 351 32.78 13.48 25.85
C ALA A 351 33.92 12.99 26.75
N TRP A 352 35.02 12.49 26.18
CA TRP A 352 36.17 12.06 27.00
C TRP A 352 36.84 13.20 27.75
N LYS A 353 36.86 14.41 27.18
CA LYS A 353 37.33 15.59 27.92
C LYS A 353 36.55 15.75 29.23
N ARG A 354 35.20 15.70 29.16
CA ARG A 354 34.34 15.82 30.34
C ARG A 354 34.51 14.65 31.30
N ILE A 355 34.63 13.42 30.81
CA ILE A 355 34.85 12.23 31.64
C ILE A 355 36.18 12.36 32.41
N ASN A 356 37.24 12.82 31.75
CA ASN A 356 38.54 13.06 32.40
C ASN A 356 38.43 14.16 33.46
N ASP A 357 37.77 15.29 33.15
CA ASP A 357 37.53 16.37 34.11
C ASP A 357 36.75 15.87 35.34
N MET A 358 35.77 14.97 35.14
CA MET A 358 35.02 14.34 36.24
C MET A 358 35.87 13.38 37.06
N ALA A 359 36.81 12.64 36.44
CA ALA A 359 37.64 11.64 37.11
C ALA A 359 38.68 12.25 38.07
N GLU A 360 39.00 13.55 37.90
CA GLU A 360 39.87 14.32 38.79
C GLU A 360 39.16 14.81 40.06
N LEU A 361 37.82 14.71 40.13
CA LEU A 361 37.06 15.15 41.30
C LEU A 361 37.27 14.22 42.51
N PRO A 362 37.14 14.73 43.76
CA PRO A 362 37.32 13.90 44.95
C PRO A 362 36.37 12.70 45.02
N VAL A 363 36.91 11.49 44.85
CA VAL A 363 36.13 10.25 44.72
C VAL A 363 35.16 9.99 45.88
N LYS A 364 35.55 10.29 47.13
CA LYS A 364 34.66 10.15 48.30
C LYS A 364 33.44 11.09 48.21
N SER A 365 33.64 12.30 47.68
CA SER A 365 32.54 13.24 47.46
C SER A 365 31.57 12.72 46.40
N LEU A 366 32.09 12.14 45.32
CA LEU A 366 31.27 11.54 44.27
C LEU A 366 30.46 10.35 44.78
N ILE A 367 31.08 9.45 45.54
CA ILE A 367 30.41 8.28 46.15
C ILE A 367 29.29 8.75 47.10
N PHE A 368 29.57 9.66 48.03
CA PHE A 368 28.55 10.15 48.96
C PHE A 368 27.43 10.94 48.27
N SER A 369 27.76 11.69 47.21
CA SER A 369 26.75 12.39 46.42
C SER A 369 25.82 11.39 45.73
N LYS A 370 26.37 10.35 45.09
CA LYS A 370 25.58 9.27 44.48
C LYS A 370 24.72 8.55 45.52
N GLU A 371 25.26 8.25 46.70
CA GLU A 371 24.52 7.60 47.79
C GLU A 371 23.33 8.45 48.26
N LEU A 372 23.52 9.77 48.42
CA LEU A 372 22.44 10.67 48.83
C LEU A 372 21.35 10.83 47.76
N VAL A 373 21.73 10.82 46.48
CA VAL A 373 20.78 10.94 45.36
C VAL A 373 20.03 9.63 45.10
N ARG A 374 20.73 8.49 45.05
CA ARG A 374 20.17 7.21 44.59
C ARG A 374 19.96 6.17 45.69
N GLY A 375 20.63 6.30 46.83
CA GLY A 375 20.60 5.29 47.91
C GLY A 375 19.21 5.07 48.51
N ARG A 376 18.35 6.10 48.50
CA ARG A 376 16.97 6.01 49.02
C ARG A 376 16.06 5.09 48.20
N GLU A 377 16.33 4.95 46.90
CA GLU A 377 15.54 4.09 46.00
C GLU A 377 16.17 2.69 45.85
N ARG A 378 17.35 2.43 46.44
CA ARG A 378 18.09 1.16 46.25
C ARG A 378 17.25 -0.09 46.53
N GLN A 379 16.59 -0.14 47.69
CA GLN A 379 15.72 -1.28 48.05
C GLN A 379 14.55 -1.44 47.08
N LEU A 380 13.95 -0.32 46.65
CA LEU A 380 12.84 -0.34 45.71
C LEU A 380 13.29 -0.78 44.31
N LEU A 381 14.48 -0.39 43.86
CA LEU A 381 15.03 -0.84 42.57
C LEU A 381 15.34 -2.34 42.58
N HIS A 382 15.86 -2.88 43.69
CA HIS A 382 16.01 -4.34 43.84
C HIS A 382 14.67 -5.06 43.81
N GLU A 383 13.63 -4.49 44.42
CA GLU A 383 12.27 -5.03 44.37
C GLU A 383 11.69 -5.00 42.95
N VAL A 384 11.81 -3.87 42.25
CA VAL A 384 11.36 -3.72 40.85
C VAL A 384 12.09 -4.70 39.95
N ASN A 385 13.41 -4.81 40.08
CA ASN A 385 14.23 -5.78 39.35
C ASN A 385 13.72 -7.22 39.56
N ARG A 386 13.42 -7.59 40.82
CA ARG A 386 12.86 -8.91 41.13
C ARG A 386 11.51 -9.13 40.43
N MET A 387 10.59 -8.18 40.54
CA MET A 387 9.25 -8.27 39.93
C MET A 387 9.31 -8.34 38.40
N GLU A 388 10.16 -7.54 37.76
CA GLU A 388 10.37 -7.56 36.30
C GLU A 388 10.93 -8.91 35.86
N CYS A 389 11.94 -9.44 36.55
CA CYS A 389 12.51 -10.75 36.25
C CYS A 389 11.51 -11.90 36.48
N GLU A 390 10.67 -11.85 37.51
CA GLU A 390 9.58 -12.81 37.71
C GLU A 390 8.59 -12.80 36.54
N ARG A 391 8.20 -11.61 36.07
CA ARG A 391 7.32 -11.50 34.91
C ARG A 391 7.97 -11.98 33.62
N LEU A 392 9.26 -11.70 33.43
CA LEU A 392 10.03 -12.21 32.29
C LEU A 392 10.13 -13.72 32.30
N GLN A 393 10.35 -14.34 33.47
CA GLN A 393 10.35 -15.80 33.59
C GLN A 393 9.01 -16.39 33.12
N GLU A 394 7.88 -15.83 33.56
CA GLU A 394 6.55 -16.24 33.08
C GLU A 394 6.44 -16.09 31.55
N ARG A 395 6.91 -14.98 30.99
CA ARG A 395 6.88 -14.73 29.54
C ARG A 395 7.79 -15.68 28.78
N TRP A 396 9.00 -15.96 29.27
CA TRP A 396 9.92 -16.90 28.62
C TRP A 396 9.41 -18.34 28.63
N THR A 397 8.48 -18.68 29.53
CA THR A 397 7.76 -19.96 29.50
C THR A 397 6.47 -19.93 28.68
N SER A 398 6.08 -18.80 28.11
CA SER A 398 4.84 -18.65 27.35
C SER A 398 4.97 -19.12 25.90
N GLU A 399 3.88 -19.64 25.34
CA GLU A 399 3.80 -20.06 23.94
C GLU A 399 4.10 -18.91 22.97
N ASP A 400 3.68 -17.68 23.28
CA ASP A 400 3.96 -16.47 22.47
C ASP A 400 5.47 -16.22 22.33
N PHE A 401 6.21 -16.32 23.44
CA PHE A 401 7.66 -16.10 23.44
C PHE A 401 8.38 -17.18 22.68
N PHE A 402 8.04 -18.46 22.88
CA PHE A 402 8.67 -19.56 22.13
C PHE A 402 8.38 -19.48 20.64
N THR A 403 7.14 -19.13 20.25
CA THR A 403 6.76 -18.93 18.85
C THR A 403 7.60 -17.82 18.21
N LEU A 404 7.77 -16.68 18.88
CA LEU A 404 8.57 -15.55 18.40
C LEU A 404 10.09 -15.83 18.42
N LEU A 405 10.57 -16.58 19.41
CA LEU A 405 11.97 -16.98 19.53
C LEU A 405 12.37 -17.94 18.41
N ILE A 406 11.54 -18.95 18.13
CA ILE A 406 11.72 -19.88 17.01
C ILE A 406 11.66 -19.12 15.67
N PHE A 407 10.75 -18.17 15.52
CA PHE A 407 10.69 -17.28 14.36
C PHE A 407 11.99 -16.50 14.12
N LEU A 408 12.62 -15.96 15.19
CA LEU A 408 13.86 -15.17 15.10
C LEU A 408 15.12 -16.02 14.85
N ILE A 409 15.20 -17.22 15.45
CA ILE A 409 16.29 -18.18 15.23
C ILE A 409 16.34 -18.60 13.75
N ASN A 410 15.17 -18.91 13.16
CA ASN A 410 15.06 -19.30 11.75
C ASN A 410 15.34 -18.15 10.77
N LEU A 411 15.22 -16.90 11.21
CA LEU A 411 15.54 -15.71 10.41
C LEU A 411 17.06 -15.50 10.23
N LEU A 412 17.89 -16.13 11.06
CA LEU A 412 19.35 -15.96 11.08
C LEU A 412 20.13 -17.04 10.32
N THR A 413 19.51 -18.18 10.00
CA THR A 413 20.11 -19.26 9.20
C THR A 413 19.80 -19.06 7.70
N ILE A 414 20.52 -18.15 7.05
CA ILE A 414 20.44 -17.94 5.59
C ILE A 414 21.84 -18.10 4.99
N ALA A 415 22.10 -19.23 4.32
CA ALA A 415 23.17 -19.39 3.32
C ALA A 415 22.84 -20.55 2.35
N ASP A 416 22.77 -20.20 1.06
CA ASP A 416 22.79 -20.97 -0.21
C ASP A 416 21.83 -22.15 -0.48
N GLY A 417 21.17 -22.09 -1.65
CA GLY A 417 20.34 -23.16 -2.21
C GLY A 417 21.11 -24.09 -3.16
N LYS A 418 20.75 -25.38 -3.17
CA LYS A 418 21.34 -26.43 -4.03
C LYS A 418 20.78 -26.41 -5.45
N THR A 419 21.59 -26.86 -6.41
CA THR A 419 21.30 -26.89 -7.86
C THR A 419 20.78 -28.26 -8.35
N TRP A 420 20.14 -28.31 -9.53
CA TRP A 420 19.54 -29.52 -10.14
C TRP A 420 20.49 -30.73 -10.24
N GLN A 421 21.79 -30.49 -10.50
CA GLN A 421 22.77 -31.58 -10.57
C GLN A 421 22.97 -32.27 -9.22
N GLU A 422 22.73 -31.58 -8.10
CA GLU A 422 22.86 -32.13 -6.74
C GLU A 422 21.61 -32.91 -6.29
N ASP A 423 20.45 -32.71 -6.93
CA ASP A 423 19.20 -33.42 -6.61
C ASP A 423 19.05 -34.75 -7.37
N LEU A 424 19.83 -35.03 -8.41
CA LEU A 424 19.82 -36.34 -9.08
C LEU A 424 21.14 -37.12 -8.95
N THR A 425 22.17 -36.51 -8.38
CA THR A 425 23.43 -37.20 -8.09
C THR A 425 23.38 -37.78 -6.69
N LEU A 426 23.57 -39.10 -6.61
CA LEU A 426 23.87 -39.79 -5.36
C LEU A 426 25.38 -39.99 -5.29
N THR A 427 25.96 -39.74 -4.12
CA THR A 427 27.28 -40.26 -3.80
C THR A 427 27.27 -41.79 -3.85
N GLY A 428 28.44 -42.42 -4.03
CA GLY A 428 28.53 -43.89 -4.04
C GLY A 428 27.92 -44.54 -2.78
N ASN A 429 28.04 -43.86 -1.63
CA ASN A 429 27.44 -44.29 -0.37
C ASN A 429 25.90 -44.16 -0.36
N GLU A 430 25.35 -43.05 -0.86
CA GLU A 430 23.89 -42.85 -0.92
C GLU A 430 23.22 -43.82 -1.89
N LYS A 431 23.89 -44.22 -2.97
CA LYS A 431 23.40 -45.27 -3.87
C LYS A 431 23.32 -46.62 -3.17
N GLU A 432 24.32 -46.97 -2.36
CA GLU A 432 24.31 -48.21 -1.58
C GLU A 432 23.17 -48.20 -0.54
N ILE A 433 22.90 -47.05 0.09
CA ILE A 433 21.77 -46.85 1.00
C ILE A 433 20.44 -47.02 0.26
N LEU A 434 20.30 -46.44 -0.94
CA LEU A 434 19.11 -46.59 -1.78
C LEU A 434 18.83 -48.05 -2.16
N ASP A 435 19.85 -48.80 -2.59
CA ASP A 435 19.69 -50.21 -2.96
C ASP A 435 19.26 -51.07 -1.76
N LYS A 436 19.82 -50.80 -0.57
CA LYS A 436 19.41 -51.44 0.70
C LYS A 436 17.96 -51.09 1.06
N PHE A 437 17.59 -49.83 0.96
CA PHE A 437 16.23 -49.37 1.22
C PHE A 437 15.23 -49.99 0.25
N ARG A 438 15.54 -50.01 -1.05
CA ARG A 438 14.71 -50.67 -2.08
C ARG A 438 14.47 -52.14 -1.74
N ALA A 439 15.50 -52.87 -1.34
CA ALA A 439 15.37 -54.27 -0.95
C ALA A 439 14.44 -54.47 0.25
N HIS A 440 14.39 -53.52 1.20
CA HIS A 440 13.47 -53.58 2.33
C HIS A 440 12.01 -53.34 1.93
N VAL A 441 11.74 -52.36 1.06
CA VAL A 441 10.37 -51.87 0.86
C VAL A 441 9.68 -52.40 -0.40
N LYS A 442 10.42 -52.85 -1.42
CA LYS A 442 9.90 -53.14 -2.77
C LYS A 442 8.68 -54.07 -2.79
N ASP A 443 8.69 -55.13 -1.98
CA ASP A 443 7.62 -56.14 -1.97
C ASP A 443 6.34 -55.66 -1.26
N ARG A 444 6.38 -54.50 -0.59
CA ARG A 444 5.27 -53.89 0.15
C ARG A 444 4.61 -52.73 -0.61
N LEU A 445 5.11 -52.36 -1.79
CA LEU A 445 4.64 -51.20 -2.55
C LEU A 445 3.54 -51.58 -3.57
N PRO A 446 2.36 -50.92 -3.52
CA PRO A 446 1.20 -51.33 -4.31
C PRO A 446 1.28 -50.95 -5.80
N HIS A 447 1.97 -49.86 -6.14
CA HIS A 447 2.03 -49.32 -7.50
C HIS A 447 3.45 -49.41 -8.08
N ASP A 448 3.58 -49.65 -9.38
CA ASP A 448 4.88 -49.88 -10.01
C ASP A 448 5.80 -48.65 -9.98
N TYR A 449 5.25 -47.45 -10.17
CA TYR A 449 6.01 -46.20 -10.08
C TYR A 449 6.66 -46.00 -8.69
N MET A 450 6.08 -46.54 -7.62
CA MET A 450 6.64 -46.41 -6.27
C MET A 450 7.94 -47.19 -6.10
N LYS A 451 8.19 -48.18 -6.98
CA LYS A 451 9.38 -49.04 -6.94
C LYS A 451 10.58 -48.41 -7.64
N GLU A 452 10.37 -47.30 -8.35
CA GLU A 452 11.41 -46.55 -9.06
C GLU A 452 12.29 -45.74 -8.10
N ASP A 453 13.56 -45.57 -8.47
CA ASP A 453 14.57 -44.89 -7.65
C ASP A 453 14.18 -43.47 -7.28
N VAL A 454 13.62 -42.73 -8.25
CA VAL A 454 13.19 -41.35 -8.07
C VAL A 454 12.13 -41.22 -6.99
N TYR A 455 11.23 -42.20 -6.87
CA TYR A 455 10.22 -42.21 -5.82
C TYR A 455 10.85 -42.52 -4.45
N LEU A 456 11.68 -43.57 -4.36
CA LEU A 456 12.31 -44.01 -3.11
C LEU A 456 13.32 -43.00 -2.53
N ILE A 457 14.05 -42.30 -3.40
CA ILE A 457 15.01 -41.25 -2.99
C ILE A 457 14.31 -40.11 -2.23
N ARG A 458 13.06 -39.75 -2.59
CA ARG A 458 12.31 -38.68 -1.90
C ARG A 458 12.09 -39.00 -0.42
N TRP A 459 11.72 -40.25 -0.13
CA TRP A 459 11.49 -40.74 1.23
C TRP A 459 12.79 -40.80 2.04
N LEU A 460 13.88 -41.24 1.41
CA LEU A 460 15.20 -41.24 2.03
C LEU A 460 15.68 -39.83 2.35
N ARG A 461 15.56 -38.88 1.41
CA ARG A 461 15.96 -37.48 1.62
C ARG A 461 15.16 -36.79 2.71
N ALA A 462 13.85 -37.01 2.74
CA ALA A 462 12.98 -36.48 3.80
C ALA A 462 13.37 -36.97 5.20
N ARG A 463 14.18 -38.03 5.30
CA ARG A 463 14.70 -38.60 6.54
C ARG A 463 16.23 -38.68 6.55
N TYR A 464 16.91 -37.79 5.82
CA TYR A 464 18.37 -37.65 5.84
C TYR A 464 19.13 -38.97 5.58
N PHE A 465 18.61 -39.79 4.66
CA PHE A 465 19.12 -41.12 4.28
C PHE A 465 19.15 -42.15 5.42
N ASN A 466 18.35 -41.96 6.48
CA ASN A 466 18.13 -42.94 7.53
C ASN A 466 17.10 -43.99 7.08
N ILE A 467 17.54 -45.24 6.88
CA ILE A 467 16.70 -46.34 6.38
C ILE A 467 15.51 -46.64 7.30
N PRO A 468 15.69 -46.91 8.63
CA PRO A 468 14.57 -47.18 9.53
C PRO A 468 13.51 -46.06 9.56
N ASP A 469 13.94 -44.81 9.58
CA ASP A 469 13.03 -43.67 9.63
C ASP A 469 12.30 -43.45 8.30
N ALA A 470 13.00 -43.58 7.17
CA ALA A 470 12.39 -43.52 5.84
C ALA A 470 11.40 -44.66 5.60
N GLU A 471 11.71 -45.87 6.08
CA GLU A 471 10.83 -47.04 5.97
C GLU A 471 9.55 -46.82 6.77
N ARG A 472 9.68 -46.45 8.05
CA ARG A 472 8.52 -46.14 8.90
C ARG A 472 7.66 -45.06 8.27
N PHE A 473 8.28 -43.99 7.78
CA PHE A 473 7.57 -42.85 7.20
C PHE A 473 6.82 -43.21 5.92
N LEU A 474 7.44 -44.00 5.03
CA LEU A 474 6.78 -44.50 3.82
C LEU A 474 5.62 -45.46 4.15
N MET A 475 5.77 -46.33 5.15
CA MET A 475 4.70 -47.24 5.58
C MET A 475 3.52 -46.49 6.19
N GLU A 476 3.76 -45.42 6.94
CA GLU A 476 2.71 -44.53 7.46
C GLU A 476 1.94 -43.85 6.32
N HIS A 477 2.62 -43.40 5.27
CA HIS A 477 1.97 -42.87 4.07
C HIS A 477 1.10 -43.92 3.36
N LEU A 478 1.60 -45.15 3.16
CA LEU A 478 0.81 -46.23 2.55
C LEU A 478 -0.42 -46.60 3.37
N LYS A 479 -0.29 -46.55 4.71
CA LYS A 479 -1.44 -46.72 5.60
C LYS A 479 -2.45 -45.60 5.40
N TRP A 480 -2.01 -44.34 5.40
CA TRP A 480 -2.86 -43.18 5.18
C TRP A 480 -3.60 -43.24 3.83
N ARG A 481 -2.91 -43.61 2.73
CA ARG A 481 -3.55 -43.77 1.41
C ARG A 481 -4.72 -44.76 1.44
N ARG A 482 -4.53 -45.91 2.10
CA ARG A 482 -5.58 -46.92 2.27
C ARG A 482 -6.72 -46.43 3.15
N ASP A 483 -6.39 -45.87 4.32
CA ASP A 483 -7.38 -45.42 5.30
C ASP A 483 -8.24 -44.26 4.77
N ASN A 484 -7.74 -43.49 3.79
CA ASN A 484 -8.41 -42.33 3.20
C ASN A 484 -8.88 -42.53 1.76
N ASN A 485 -8.84 -43.75 1.21
CA ASN A 485 -9.24 -44.05 -0.18
C ASN A 485 -8.61 -43.11 -1.22
N MET A 486 -7.31 -42.83 -1.09
CA MET A 486 -6.63 -41.86 -1.95
C MET A 486 -6.53 -42.32 -3.41
N ASP A 487 -6.51 -43.63 -3.65
CA ASP A 487 -6.41 -44.18 -5.01
C ASP A 487 -7.69 -43.96 -5.85
N THR A 488 -8.84 -43.66 -5.21
CA THR A 488 -10.13 -43.40 -5.89
C THR A 488 -10.61 -41.95 -5.71
N ILE A 489 -9.75 -41.03 -5.21
CA ILE A 489 -10.17 -39.66 -4.85
C ILE A 489 -10.67 -38.85 -6.05
N PHE A 490 -10.20 -39.17 -7.26
CA PHE A 490 -10.62 -38.53 -8.51
C PHE A 490 -11.98 -39.01 -9.03
N GLU A 491 -12.53 -40.10 -8.48
CA GLU A 491 -13.84 -40.64 -8.86
C GLU A 491 -14.99 -39.99 -8.06
N GLU A 492 -14.69 -39.20 -7.03
CA GLU A 492 -15.68 -38.46 -6.24
C GLU A 492 -16.25 -37.23 -7.01
N ASP A 493 -17.48 -36.82 -6.71
CA ASP A 493 -18.08 -35.61 -7.27
C ASP A 493 -17.55 -34.34 -6.57
N TRP A 494 -16.89 -33.48 -7.35
CA TRP A 494 -16.25 -32.24 -6.87
C TRP A 494 -16.91 -30.97 -7.42
N SER A 495 -18.04 -31.07 -8.14
CA SER A 495 -18.67 -29.95 -8.84
C SER A 495 -19.01 -28.74 -7.95
N ASP A 496 -19.31 -29.00 -6.67
CA ASP A 496 -19.60 -27.99 -5.65
C ASP A 496 -18.35 -27.26 -5.13
N TYR A 497 -17.16 -27.85 -5.26
CA TYR A 497 -15.88 -27.27 -4.83
C TYR A 497 -15.03 -26.76 -6.00
N ASP A 498 -15.11 -27.36 -7.18
CA ASP A 498 -14.39 -26.89 -8.38
C ASP A 498 -14.84 -25.48 -8.81
N THR A 499 -16.09 -25.11 -8.47
CA THR A 499 -16.64 -23.78 -8.69
C THR A 499 -16.25 -22.76 -7.62
N GLU A 500 -16.19 -23.17 -6.34
CA GLU A 500 -15.89 -22.30 -5.19
C GLU A 500 -14.37 -22.14 -4.93
N TYR A 501 -13.56 -23.19 -5.14
CA TYR A 501 -12.14 -23.26 -4.76
C TYR A 501 -11.26 -23.56 -5.98
N LYS A 502 -11.22 -22.62 -6.92
CA LYS A 502 -10.49 -22.78 -8.19
C LYS A 502 -8.97 -22.94 -7.99
N TYR A 503 -8.39 -23.83 -8.78
CA TYR A 503 -6.95 -23.98 -8.99
C TYR A 503 -6.68 -24.39 -10.44
N HIS A 504 -5.45 -24.19 -10.92
CA HIS A 504 -5.06 -24.57 -12.28
C HIS A 504 -3.80 -25.44 -12.26
N LEU A 505 -3.78 -26.47 -13.11
CA LEU A 505 -2.66 -27.39 -13.32
C LEU A 505 -2.18 -27.23 -14.78
N GLU A 506 -1.21 -26.37 -15.07
CA GLU A 506 -0.74 -26.19 -16.46
C GLU A 506 0.77 -25.90 -16.59
N SER A 507 1.33 -26.22 -17.78
CA SER A 507 2.71 -26.70 -18.05
C SER A 507 3.89 -25.70 -18.11
N ARG A 508 5.01 -26.17 -18.71
CA ARG A 508 6.44 -26.01 -18.38
C ARG A 508 7.00 -24.59 -18.17
N ASP A 509 8.04 -24.49 -17.36
CA ASP A 509 8.97 -23.36 -17.31
C ASP A 509 9.91 -23.33 -18.54
N LYS A 510 10.75 -22.28 -18.64
CA LYS A 510 11.72 -22.09 -19.74
C LYS A 510 12.78 -23.19 -19.85
N GLU A 511 13.00 -23.97 -18.80
CA GLU A 511 13.94 -25.10 -18.73
C GLU A 511 13.26 -26.45 -18.98
N GLY A 512 11.93 -26.46 -19.14
CA GLY A 512 11.13 -27.63 -19.41
C GLY A 512 10.59 -28.35 -18.16
N LYS A 513 10.72 -27.79 -16.94
CA LYS A 513 10.13 -28.31 -15.70
C LYS A 513 8.65 -27.96 -15.61
N PRO A 514 7.76 -28.83 -15.12
CA PRO A 514 6.35 -28.50 -15.04
C PRO A 514 6.05 -27.41 -13.99
N VAL A 515 5.21 -26.47 -14.37
CA VAL A 515 4.38 -25.73 -13.43
C VAL A 515 3.22 -26.65 -13.06
N VAL A 516 3.01 -26.81 -11.77
CA VAL A 516 2.23 -27.93 -11.28
C VAL A 516 0.98 -27.50 -10.55
N LEU A 517 0.95 -26.31 -9.93
CA LEU A 517 -0.26 -25.82 -9.28
C LEU A 517 -0.25 -24.30 -9.15
N TYR A 518 -1.29 -23.65 -9.69
CA TYR A 518 -1.60 -22.24 -9.48
C TYR A 518 -2.86 -22.09 -8.64
N VAL A 519 -2.77 -21.36 -7.52
CA VAL A 519 -3.91 -21.07 -6.62
C VAL A 519 -4.02 -19.57 -6.37
N SER A 520 -5.23 -19.02 -6.51
CA SER A 520 -5.58 -17.67 -6.06
C SER A 520 -6.45 -17.75 -4.82
N VAL A 521 -6.00 -17.17 -3.71
CA VAL A 521 -6.74 -17.23 -2.44
C VAL A 521 -7.93 -16.27 -2.39
N ARG A 522 -8.02 -15.32 -3.32
CA ARG A 522 -9.06 -14.27 -3.35
C ARG A 522 -10.48 -14.81 -3.21
N ASN A 523 -10.76 -15.98 -3.80
CA ASN A 523 -12.09 -16.58 -3.82
C ASN A 523 -12.31 -17.66 -2.74
N TRP A 524 -11.29 -17.99 -1.95
CA TRP A 524 -11.35 -19.11 -1.01
C TRP A 524 -11.90 -18.68 0.36
N ASP A 525 -13.20 -18.82 0.60
CA ASP A 525 -13.78 -18.52 1.92
C ASP A 525 -13.65 -19.71 2.91
N LEU A 526 -12.45 -19.85 3.49
CA LEU A 526 -12.13 -20.87 4.51
C LEU A 526 -13.04 -20.75 5.75
N ARG A 527 -13.43 -19.53 6.13
CA ARG A 527 -14.32 -19.28 7.27
C ARG A 527 -15.72 -19.79 6.98
N LYS A 528 -16.27 -19.56 5.78
CA LYS A 528 -17.56 -20.12 5.34
C LYS A 528 -17.53 -21.64 5.47
N ALA A 529 -16.50 -22.31 4.95
CA ALA A 529 -16.37 -23.78 5.08
C ALA A 529 -16.32 -24.23 6.55
N ALA A 530 -15.58 -23.51 7.40
CA ALA A 530 -15.50 -23.80 8.83
C ALA A 530 -16.84 -23.60 9.56
N LEU A 531 -17.57 -22.53 9.26
CA LEU A 531 -18.83 -22.18 9.94
C LEU A 531 -20.01 -23.03 9.48
N THR A 532 -20.02 -23.49 8.23
CA THR A 532 -21.09 -24.34 7.68
C THR A 532 -20.84 -25.84 7.89
N GLY A 533 -19.84 -26.22 8.70
CA GLY A 533 -19.50 -27.62 8.96
C GLY A 533 -18.93 -28.38 7.76
N ARG A 534 -18.48 -27.67 6.70
CA ARG A 534 -17.93 -28.27 5.48
C ARG A 534 -16.41 -28.45 5.51
N ARG A 535 -15.78 -28.23 6.68
CA ARG A 535 -14.33 -28.26 6.88
C ARG A 535 -13.67 -29.56 6.38
N ASP A 536 -14.26 -30.72 6.68
CA ASP A 536 -13.68 -32.00 6.28
C ASP A 536 -13.75 -32.25 4.77
N ARG A 537 -14.82 -31.78 4.12
CA ARG A 537 -14.95 -31.82 2.65
C ARG A 537 -13.92 -30.92 1.98
N PHE A 538 -13.74 -29.70 2.50
CA PHE A 538 -12.68 -28.79 2.04
C PHE A 538 -11.29 -29.42 2.19
N ASN A 539 -10.98 -29.99 3.36
CA ASN A 539 -9.68 -30.60 3.57
C ASN A 539 -9.44 -31.78 2.61
N ARG A 540 -10.48 -32.58 2.32
CA ARG A 540 -10.41 -33.68 1.35
C ARG A 540 -10.23 -33.18 -0.08
N PHE A 541 -10.85 -32.05 -0.42
CA PHE A 541 -10.60 -31.37 -1.70
C PHE A 541 -9.14 -30.92 -1.83
N VAL A 542 -8.53 -30.40 -0.75
CA VAL A 542 -7.09 -30.07 -0.79
C VAL A 542 -6.21 -31.30 -0.96
N ASP A 543 -6.54 -32.41 -0.29
CA ASP A 543 -5.83 -33.69 -0.47
C ASP A 543 -5.92 -34.16 -1.95
N LYS A 544 -7.09 -33.98 -2.60
CA LYS A 544 -7.28 -34.22 -4.05
C LYS A 544 -6.41 -33.32 -4.91
N THR A 545 -6.37 -32.01 -4.65
CA THR A 545 -5.56 -31.04 -5.41
C THR A 545 -4.06 -31.33 -5.31
N LEU A 546 -3.56 -31.69 -4.11
CA LEU A 546 -2.16 -32.06 -3.90
C LEU A 546 -1.79 -33.38 -4.61
N GLU A 547 -2.68 -34.37 -4.56
CA GLU A 547 -2.50 -35.64 -5.29
C GLU A 547 -2.45 -35.40 -6.81
N GLU A 548 -3.34 -34.57 -7.36
CA GLU A 548 -3.38 -34.27 -8.79
C GLU A 548 -2.11 -33.54 -9.26
N ALA A 549 -1.67 -32.55 -8.48
CA ALA A 549 -0.44 -31.81 -8.70
C ALA A 549 0.80 -32.74 -8.69
N CYS A 550 0.97 -33.53 -7.63
CA CYS A 550 2.14 -34.41 -7.53
C CYS A 550 2.09 -35.60 -8.49
N GLY A 551 0.90 -36.06 -8.86
CA GLY A 551 0.68 -37.04 -9.93
C GLY A 551 1.17 -36.52 -11.29
N LEU A 552 0.91 -35.25 -11.61
CA LEU A 552 1.41 -34.62 -12.83
C LEU A 552 2.95 -34.55 -12.86
N VAL A 553 3.62 -34.23 -11.74
CA VAL A 553 5.09 -34.27 -11.64
C VAL A 553 5.61 -35.66 -11.99
N GLN A 554 4.96 -36.69 -11.46
CA GLN A 554 5.35 -38.07 -11.68
C GLN A 554 5.16 -38.50 -13.14
N GLU A 555 3.98 -38.25 -13.73
CA GLU A 555 3.68 -38.59 -15.14
C GLU A 555 4.71 -37.95 -16.08
N LEU A 556 5.03 -36.66 -15.85
CA LEU A 556 6.00 -35.95 -16.65
C LEU A 556 7.44 -36.43 -16.42
N GLY A 557 7.76 -36.85 -15.19
CA GLY A 557 9.03 -37.51 -14.87
C GLY A 557 9.24 -38.82 -15.62
N GLU A 558 8.21 -39.66 -15.70
CA GLU A 558 8.24 -40.91 -16.46
C GLU A 558 8.38 -40.65 -17.97
N LYS A 559 7.63 -39.69 -18.49
CA LYS A 559 7.57 -39.36 -19.92
C LYS A 559 8.83 -38.69 -20.45
N TYR A 560 9.44 -37.79 -19.68
CA TYR A 560 10.54 -36.94 -20.13
C TYR A 560 11.90 -37.21 -19.45
N LYS A 561 11.93 -38.04 -18.40
CA LYS A 561 13.14 -38.48 -17.67
C LYS A 561 13.99 -37.35 -17.04
N ASN A 562 13.51 -36.11 -17.05
CA ASN A 562 14.24 -34.93 -16.56
C ASN A 562 13.44 -34.09 -15.54
N VAL A 563 12.30 -34.61 -15.07
CA VAL A 563 11.39 -33.92 -14.15
C VAL A 563 11.25 -34.76 -12.88
N SER A 564 11.73 -34.24 -11.75
CA SER A 564 11.60 -34.87 -10.43
C SER A 564 10.78 -34.02 -9.44
N GLN A 565 10.55 -32.74 -9.74
CA GLN A 565 9.87 -31.77 -8.87
C GLN A 565 9.11 -30.73 -9.70
N GLY A 566 8.12 -30.06 -9.09
CA GLY A 566 7.30 -29.01 -9.73
C GLY A 566 7.41 -27.63 -9.07
N ILE A 567 7.00 -26.57 -9.78
CA ILE A 567 6.85 -25.23 -9.20
C ILE A 567 5.38 -24.97 -8.85
N PHE A 568 5.14 -24.53 -7.62
CA PHE A 568 3.84 -24.20 -7.06
C PHE A 568 3.74 -22.68 -6.89
N ILE A 569 2.71 -22.05 -7.46
CA ILE A 569 2.51 -20.60 -7.40
C ILE A 569 1.24 -20.30 -6.63
N LEU A 570 1.35 -19.50 -5.57
CA LEU A 570 0.23 -19.06 -4.75
C LEU A 570 0.10 -17.53 -4.84
N ASN A 571 -0.98 -17.06 -5.47
CA ASN A 571 -1.37 -15.67 -5.45
C ASN A 571 -2.18 -15.39 -4.18
N ILE A 572 -1.57 -14.67 -3.24
CA ILE A 572 -2.16 -14.37 -1.92
C ILE A 572 -2.96 -13.06 -1.94
N ASP A 573 -3.25 -12.55 -3.13
CA ASP A 573 -4.10 -11.38 -3.29
C ASP A 573 -5.53 -11.65 -2.78
N GLY A 574 -6.18 -10.62 -2.23
CA GLY A 574 -7.50 -10.75 -1.59
C GLY A 574 -7.51 -11.41 -0.20
N PHE A 575 -6.35 -11.84 0.32
CA PHE A 575 -6.26 -12.42 1.66
C PHE A 575 -6.75 -11.44 2.74
N ASN A 576 -7.65 -11.91 3.61
CA ASN A 576 -8.04 -11.21 4.83
C ASN A 576 -8.08 -12.14 6.04
N LEU A 577 -7.76 -11.59 7.21
CA LEU A 577 -7.65 -12.33 8.47
C LEU A 577 -8.98 -12.91 8.96
N VAL A 578 -10.13 -12.36 8.55
CA VAL A 578 -11.44 -12.83 9.02
C VAL A 578 -11.88 -14.10 8.28
N GLN A 579 -11.75 -14.11 6.95
CA GLN A 579 -12.15 -15.23 6.09
C GLN A 579 -11.06 -16.29 5.97
N HIS A 580 -9.78 -15.92 6.03
CA HIS A 580 -8.67 -16.84 5.72
C HIS A 580 -7.77 -17.12 6.93
N GLY A 581 -7.47 -16.10 7.74
CA GLY A 581 -6.49 -16.18 8.83
C GLY A 581 -7.09 -16.32 10.24
N CYS A 582 -8.38 -16.62 10.36
CA CYS A 582 -9.08 -16.64 11.64
C CYS A 582 -8.69 -17.88 12.48
N LEU A 583 -8.89 -17.86 13.80
CA LEU A 583 -8.62 -19.02 14.67
C LEU A 583 -9.28 -20.34 14.18
N GLN A 584 -10.49 -20.25 13.63
CA GLN A 584 -11.22 -21.40 13.08
C GLN A 584 -10.71 -21.87 11.71
N CYS A 585 -9.95 -21.01 11.02
CA CYS A 585 -9.40 -21.19 9.69
C CYS A 585 -7.97 -21.78 9.77
N ILE A 586 -7.22 -21.42 10.83
CA ILE A 586 -5.82 -21.85 11.07
C ILE A 586 -5.68 -23.37 11.10
N SER A 587 -6.65 -24.10 11.68
CA SER A 587 -6.60 -25.57 11.72
C SER A 587 -6.57 -26.20 10.32
N SER A 588 -7.32 -25.64 9.37
CA SER A 588 -7.33 -26.12 7.99
C SER A 588 -6.02 -25.76 7.30
N LEU A 589 -5.52 -24.54 7.45
CA LEU A 589 -4.22 -24.14 6.90
C LEU A 589 -3.05 -24.99 7.40
N LEU A 590 -3.02 -25.28 8.71
CA LEU A 590 -2.02 -26.17 9.31
C LEU A 590 -2.13 -27.60 8.77
N ARG A 591 -3.36 -28.11 8.59
CA ARG A 591 -3.56 -29.43 7.99
C ARG A 591 -3.02 -29.51 6.57
N ILE A 592 -3.19 -28.46 5.74
CA ILE A 592 -2.66 -28.45 4.37
C ILE A 592 -1.13 -28.65 4.39
N ILE A 593 -0.45 -27.92 5.27
CA ILE A 593 1.01 -28.01 5.44
C ILE A 593 1.43 -29.40 5.90
N VAL A 594 0.77 -29.92 6.94
CA VAL A 594 1.06 -31.25 7.50
C VAL A 594 0.79 -32.35 6.47
N SER A 595 -0.30 -32.25 5.71
CA SER A 595 -0.65 -33.22 4.66
C SER A 595 0.41 -33.25 3.56
N TYR A 596 0.85 -32.08 3.08
CA TYR A 596 1.94 -31.99 2.10
C TYR A 596 3.24 -32.61 2.62
N GLU A 597 3.69 -32.23 3.82
CA GLU A 597 4.94 -32.74 4.41
C GLU A 597 4.91 -34.25 4.68
N ALA A 598 3.76 -34.77 5.11
CA ALA A 598 3.61 -36.18 5.46
C ALA A 598 3.44 -37.10 4.25
N HIS A 599 2.88 -36.59 3.15
CA HIS A 599 2.40 -37.45 2.06
C HIS A 599 2.92 -37.08 0.67
N HIS A 600 3.49 -35.89 0.49
CA HIS A 600 4.06 -35.43 -0.78
C HIS A 600 5.50 -34.87 -0.63
N PRO A 601 6.39 -35.50 0.16
CA PRO A 601 7.70 -34.94 0.45
C PRO A 601 8.54 -34.80 -0.81
N GLY A 602 9.18 -33.63 -0.97
CA GLY A 602 10.08 -33.36 -2.10
C GLY A 602 9.38 -33.24 -3.46
N CYS A 603 8.05 -33.10 -3.50
CA CYS A 603 7.29 -32.89 -4.74
C CYS A 603 7.49 -31.47 -5.33
N ALA A 604 7.67 -30.44 -4.50
CA ALA A 604 7.92 -29.07 -4.92
C ALA A 604 9.43 -28.73 -4.99
N ASP A 605 9.86 -28.14 -6.10
CA ASP A 605 11.15 -27.44 -6.24
C ASP A 605 11.04 -26.07 -5.54
N LYS A 606 9.93 -25.37 -5.79
CA LYS A 606 9.66 -24.02 -5.27
C LYS A 606 8.19 -23.81 -4.95
N PHE A 607 7.97 -23.08 -3.86
CA PHE A 607 6.69 -22.46 -3.54
C PHE A 607 6.82 -20.94 -3.70
N ILE A 608 6.20 -20.37 -4.72
CA ILE A 608 6.28 -18.95 -5.03
C ILE A 608 5.00 -18.26 -4.57
N PHE A 609 5.08 -17.51 -3.47
CA PHE A 609 4.00 -16.70 -2.93
C PHE A 609 4.13 -15.28 -3.47
N VAL A 610 3.11 -14.80 -4.19
CA VAL A 610 3.07 -13.42 -4.71
C VAL A 610 1.87 -12.66 -4.16
N ASN A 611 1.94 -11.33 -4.25
CA ASN A 611 0.92 -10.41 -3.73
C ASN A 611 0.58 -10.61 -2.24
N LEU A 612 1.54 -11.06 -1.43
CA LEU A 612 1.28 -11.31 -0.01
C LEU A 612 1.05 -9.98 0.75
N PRO A 613 -0.16 -9.71 1.28
CA PRO A 613 -0.43 -8.49 2.03
C PRO A 613 0.14 -8.58 3.45
N GLU A 614 0.37 -7.44 4.09
CA GLU A 614 0.88 -7.38 5.47
C GLU A 614 0.03 -8.21 6.45
N ALA A 615 -1.29 -8.24 6.24
CA ALA A 615 -2.23 -9.02 7.06
C ALA A 615 -2.01 -10.55 6.98
N ALA A 616 -1.40 -11.07 5.91
CA ALA A 616 -1.09 -12.50 5.74
C ALA A 616 0.23 -12.89 6.42
N ARG A 617 1.09 -11.92 6.76
CA ARG A 617 2.41 -12.20 7.35
C ARG A 617 2.36 -12.98 8.67
N PRO A 618 1.44 -12.71 9.61
CA PRO A 618 1.35 -13.51 10.84
C PRO A 618 1.02 -14.98 10.57
N VAL A 619 0.13 -15.23 9.60
CA VAL A 619 -0.26 -16.59 9.20
C VAL A 619 0.88 -17.30 8.49
N LEU A 620 1.58 -16.62 7.59
CA LEU A 620 2.78 -17.16 6.94
C LEU A 620 3.91 -17.40 7.94
N ALA A 621 4.10 -16.52 8.93
CA ALA A 621 5.09 -16.71 9.99
C ALA A 621 4.79 -17.95 10.83
N ALA A 622 3.51 -18.18 11.17
CA ALA A 622 3.05 -19.40 11.83
C ALA A 622 3.17 -20.65 10.93
N ALA A 623 2.94 -20.53 9.62
CA ALA A 623 3.15 -21.62 8.67
C ALA A 623 4.64 -22.02 8.59
N ARG A 624 5.55 -21.03 8.59
CA ARG A 624 7.00 -21.24 8.54
C ARG A 624 7.57 -21.99 9.73
N THR A 625 6.92 -21.98 10.89
CA THR A 625 7.37 -22.78 12.05
C THR A 625 7.03 -24.27 11.92
N VAL A 626 6.15 -24.64 10.99
CA VAL A 626 5.66 -26.02 10.80
C VAL A 626 6.29 -26.68 9.56
N PHE A 627 6.73 -25.91 8.57
CA PHE A 627 7.43 -26.44 7.39
C PHE A 627 8.77 -27.12 7.73
N HIS A 628 9.06 -28.24 7.06
CA HIS A 628 10.38 -28.88 7.13
C HIS A 628 11.46 -27.92 6.58
N PRO A 629 12.72 -27.96 7.05
CA PRO A 629 13.78 -27.07 6.59
C PRO A 629 13.95 -27.01 5.07
N ASP A 630 13.79 -28.13 4.36
CA ASP A 630 13.82 -28.17 2.89
C ASP A 630 12.66 -27.39 2.25
N THR A 631 11.44 -27.56 2.75
CA THR A 631 10.25 -26.84 2.28
C THR A 631 10.35 -25.34 2.58
N ASN A 632 10.87 -24.97 3.75
CA ASN A 632 11.16 -23.59 4.11
C ASN A 632 12.21 -22.96 3.19
N ARG A 633 13.22 -23.72 2.74
CA ARG A 633 14.21 -23.26 1.75
C ARG A 633 13.60 -23.08 0.36
N ALA A 634 12.63 -23.91 -0.03
CA ALA A 634 11.91 -23.83 -1.30
C ALA A 634 10.91 -22.65 -1.37
N LEU A 635 10.60 -22.02 -0.23
CA LEU A 635 9.58 -20.99 -0.09
C LEU A 635 10.11 -19.60 -0.50
N GLN A 636 9.65 -19.10 -1.64
CA GLN A 636 9.91 -17.74 -2.10
C GLN A 636 8.70 -16.86 -1.86
N VAL A 637 8.86 -15.81 -1.04
CA VAL A 637 7.76 -14.95 -0.63
C VAL A 637 7.99 -13.53 -1.10
N TYR A 638 7.02 -13.01 -1.84
CA TYR A 638 7.03 -11.66 -2.34
C TYR A 638 5.77 -10.92 -1.88
N GLY A 639 5.97 -9.71 -1.38
CA GLY A 639 4.86 -8.82 -0.99
C GLY A 639 4.09 -8.30 -2.20
N THR A 640 3.26 -7.28 -1.99
CA THR A 640 2.39 -6.67 -3.03
C THR A 640 3.12 -5.89 -4.13
N ASN A 641 4.46 -5.82 -4.10
CA ASN A 641 5.23 -5.11 -5.11
C ASN A 641 5.39 -5.93 -6.39
N ARG A 642 4.50 -5.67 -7.36
CA ARG A 642 4.48 -6.31 -8.68
C ARG A 642 5.82 -6.36 -9.38
N ARG A 643 6.56 -5.24 -9.44
CA ARG A 643 7.86 -5.18 -10.13
C ARG A 643 8.88 -6.18 -9.57
N ARG A 644 8.80 -6.53 -8.28
CA ARG A 644 9.74 -7.45 -7.63
C ARG A 644 9.41 -8.90 -7.95
N TRP A 645 8.17 -9.33 -7.76
CA TRP A 645 7.80 -10.72 -8.02
C TRP A 645 7.65 -11.03 -9.50
N GLU A 646 7.20 -10.07 -10.31
CA GLU A 646 7.04 -10.27 -11.76
C GLU A 646 8.39 -10.51 -12.43
N LYS A 647 9.45 -9.82 -11.97
CA LYS A 647 10.81 -10.06 -12.44
C LYS A 647 11.24 -11.52 -12.20
N VAL A 648 10.95 -12.05 -11.01
CA VAL A 648 11.27 -13.43 -10.65
C VAL A 648 10.44 -14.42 -11.45
N LEU A 649 9.13 -14.19 -11.59
CA LEU A 649 8.28 -15.06 -12.40
C LEU A 649 8.73 -15.08 -13.87
N ARG A 650 9.19 -13.94 -14.42
CA ARG A 650 9.76 -13.87 -15.77
C ARG A 650 11.11 -14.56 -15.93
N GLU A 651 11.86 -14.83 -14.85
CA GLU A 651 13.07 -15.67 -14.91
C GLU A 651 12.70 -17.12 -15.24
N TYR A 652 11.61 -17.62 -14.65
CA TYR A 652 11.18 -19.01 -14.81
C TYR A 652 10.22 -19.21 -15.99
N PHE A 653 9.31 -18.27 -16.26
CA PHE A 653 8.18 -18.48 -17.17
C PHE A 653 8.20 -17.53 -18.36
N HIS A 654 7.76 -18.02 -19.52
CA HIS A 654 7.44 -17.17 -20.65
C HIS A 654 6.07 -16.48 -20.41
N PRO A 655 5.84 -15.23 -20.86
CA PRO A 655 4.61 -14.51 -20.52
C PRO A 655 3.31 -15.23 -20.94
N ASP A 656 3.32 -15.96 -22.05
CA ASP A 656 2.18 -16.77 -22.52
C ASP A 656 1.88 -18.01 -21.66
N GLN A 657 2.72 -18.32 -20.67
CA GLN A 657 2.55 -19.43 -19.74
C GLN A 657 1.93 -18.98 -18.41
N LEU A 658 1.94 -17.67 -18.12
CA LEU A 658 1.41 -17.09 -16.89
C LEU A 658 0.09 -16.34 -17.14
N PRO A 659 -0.85 -16.34 -16.18
CA PRO A 659 -2.00 -15.47 -16.25
C PRO A 659 -1.61 -13.99 -16.11
N GLU A 660 -2.48 -13.09 -16.54
CA GLU A 660 -2.23 -11.64 -16.49
C GLU A 660 -1.95 -11.13 -15.06
N GLU A 661 -2.66 -11.67 -14.06
CA GLU A 661 -2.46 -11.36 -12.64
C GLU A 661 -1.06 -11.71 -12.12
N LEU A 662 -0.34 -12.59 -12.82
CA LEU A 662 1.06 -12.98 -12.56
C LEU A 662 2.04 -12.35 -13.57
N GLY A 663 1.60 -11.34 -14.35
CA GLY A 663 2.45 -10.63 -15.30
C GLY A 663 2.64 -11.33 -16.65
N GLY A 664 1.81 -12.34 -16.96
CA GLY A 664 1.76 -13.00 -18.25
C GLY A 664 0.65 -12.51 -19.18
N THR A 665 0.36 -13.29 -20.22
CA THR A 665 -0.64 -13.02 -21.28
C THR A 665 -1.59 -14.20 -21.49
N LYS A 666 -1.51 -15.22 -20.64
CA LYS A 666 -2.36 -16.41 -20.73
C LYS A 666 -3.74 -16.13 -20.16
N ILE A 667 -4.77 -16.55 -20.88
CA ILE A 667 -6.17 -16.43 -20.45
C ILE A 667 -6.63 -17.82 -20.06
N TYR A 668 -6.87 -18.06 -18.77
CA TYR A 668 -7.55 -19.28 -18.33
C TYR A 668 -9.06 -19.03 -18.40
N SER A 669 -9.83 -20.04 -18.80
CA SER A 669 -11.28 -20.00 -18.66
C SER A 669 -11.63 -19.89 -17.17
N GLY A 670 -11.96 -18.68 -16.71
CA GLY A 670 -12.44 -18.43 -15.35
C GLY A 670 -11.41 -17.93 -14.31
N THR A 671 -10.23 -17.42 -14.70
CA THR A 671 -9.37 -16.61 -13.81
C THR A 671 -9.88 -15.18 -13.67
N ASP A 672 -9.87 -14.65 -12.44
CA ASP A 672 -10.46 -13.37 -12.02
C ASP A 672 -9.77 -12.11 -12.58
N THR A 673 -9.91 -11.89 -13.88
CA THR A 673 -10.00 -10.52 -14.40
C THR A 673 -11.46 -10.05 -14.53
N ASP A 674 -12.43 -10.93 -14.24
CA ASP A 674 -13.87 -10.65 -14.39
C ASP A 674 -14.56 -10.11 -13.12
N ASP A 675 -13.93 -10.11 -11.95
CA ASP A 675 -14.63 -9.90 -10.67
C ASP A 675 -14.57 -8.47 -10.09
N ASP A 676 -13.76 -7.55 -10.63
CA ASP A 676 -13.81 -6.13 -10.22
C ASP A 676 -14.85 -5.30 -11.02
N LEU A 677 -15.58 -5.93 -11.96
CA LEU A 677 -16.55 -5.25 -12.85
C LEU A 677 -17.90 -5.95 -12.96
N LYS A 678 -18.18 -6.92 -12.09
CA LYS A 678 -19.56 -7.33 -11.83
C LYS A 678 -20.24 -6.24 -11.00
N LEU A 679 -21.49 -5.95 -11.32
CA LEU A 679 -22.32 -5.07 -10.50
C LEU A 679 -22.29 -5.60 -9.05
N PRO A 680 -22.10 -4.73 -8.04
CA PRO A 680 -21.97 -5.18 -6.65
C PRO A 680 -23.15 -6.02 -6.16
N THR A 681 -24.35 -5.78 -6.70
CA THR A 681 -25.52 -6.60 -6.42
C THR A 681 -25.68 -7.67 -7.50
N PRO A 682 -25.54 -8.97 -7.15
CA PRO A 682 -25.85 -10.08 -8.04
C PRO A 682 -27.28 -10.05 -8.55
N VAL A 683 -27.48 -10.54 -9.76
CA VAL A 683 -28.80 -10.63 -10.41
C VAL A 683 -29.05 -12.05 -10.86
N SER A 684 -30.25 -12.54 -10.62
CA SER A 684 -30.67 -13.89 -10.99
C SER A 684 -32.05 -13.89 -11.64
N HIS A 685 -32.31 -14.95 -12.41
CA HIS A 685 -33.61 -15.21 -13.00
C HIS A 685 -34.49 -16.02 -12.05
N SER A 686 -35.79 -15.72 -12.03
CA SER A 686 -36.80 -16.58 -11.44
C SER A 686 -37.97 -16.84 -12.39
N ALA A 687 -38.27 -18.11 -12.64
CA ALA A 687 -39.48 -18.52 -13.37
C ALA A 687 -40.74 -18.56 -12.49
N LYS A 688 -40.58 -18.47 -11.15
CA LYS A 688 -41.64 -18.71 -10.17
C LYS A 688 -41.84 -17.50 -9.26
N LEU A 689 -43.08 -17.02 -9.14
CA LEU A 689 -43.46 -15.94 -8.23
C LEU A 689 -43.45 -16.38 -6.75
N ASP A 690 -43.62 -17.67 -6.50
CA ASP A 690 -43.66 -18.30 -5.18
C ASP A 690 -42.32 -18.93 -4.78
N SER A 691 -41.21 -18.53 -5.41
CA SER A 691 -39.88 -18.97 -4.95
C SER A 691 -39.62 -18.51 -3.51
N SER A 692 -39.10 -19.41 -2.69
CA SER A 692 -38.63 -19.14 -1.33
C SER A 692 -37.27 -18.42 -1.28
N ASP A 693 -36.62 -18.22 -2.42
CA ASP A 693 -35.29 -17.60 -2.49
C ASP A 693 -35.33 -16.07 -2.29
N TYR A 694 -36.52 -15.48 -2.42
CA TYR A 694 -36.76 -14.03 -2.35
C TYR A 694 -37.62 -13.66 -1.14
N ASP A 695 -37.31 -12.52 -0.53
CA ASP A 695 -37.94 -12.03 0.72
C ASP A 695 -38.89 -10.84 0.50
N SER A 696 -39.05 -10.43 -0.75
CA SER A 696 -40.09 -9.52 -1.19
C SER A 696 -40.37 -9.65 -2.68
N VAL A 697 -41.59 -9.29 -3.08
CA VAL A 697 -41.98 -9.17 -4.50
C VAL A 697 -42.26 -7.70 -4.79
N VAL A 698 -41.54 -7.11 -5.73
CA VAL A 698 -41.71 -5.73 -6.19
C VAL A 698 -42.44 -5.74 -7.52
N VAL A 699 -43.69 -5.30 -7.52
CA VAL A 699 -44.56 -5.33 -8.71
C VAL A 699 -44.63 -3.96 -9.35
N VAL A 700 -44.11 -3.86 -10.56
CA VAL A 700 -44.19 -2.68 -11.42
C VAL A 700 -45.34 -2.87 -12.42
N ALA A 701 -46.39 -2.07 -12.28
CA ALA A 701 -47.58 -2.13 -13.12
C ALA A 701 -48.20 -0.74 -13.34
N SER A 702 -48.91 -0.59 -14.46
CA SER A 702 -49.69 0.62 -14.78
C SER A 702 -51.09 0.63 -14.19
N ASP A 703 -51.66 -0.55 -13.96
CA ASP A 703 -52.99 -0.75 -13.41
C ASP A 703 -53.00 -2.01 -12.54
N ILE A 704 -53.62 -1.94 -11.36
CA ILE A 704 -53.78 -3.10 -10.46
C ILE A 704 -54.50 -4.26 -11.15
N ASN A 705 -55.44 -3.99 -12.05
CA ASN A 705 -56.21 -5.02 -12.75
C ASN A 705 -55.34 -5.90 -13.65
N ASP A 706 -54.21 -5.38 -14.16
CA ASP A 706 -53.29 -6.18 -14.95
C ASP A 706 -52.55 -7.21 -14.10
N VAL A 707 -52.41 -6.97 -12.79
CA VAL A 707 -51.82 -7.93 -11.83
C VAL A 707 -52.69 -9.19 -11.69
N LYS A 708 -54.00 -9.10 -11.95
CA LYS A 708 -54.90 -10.26 -11.94
C LYS A 708 -54.48 -11.35 -12.92
N LYS A 709 -54.00 -10.95 -14.11
CA LYS A 709 -53.55 -11.88 -15.15
C LYS A 709 -52.26 -12.61 -14.77
N LEU A 710 -51.50 -12.01 -13.86
CA LEU A 710 -50.22 -12.54 -13.38
C LEU A 710 -50.41 -13.48 -12.18
N SER A 711 -51.16 -13.05 -11.17
CA SER A 711 -51.30 -13.80 -9.91
C SER A 711 -52.52 -13.34 -9.11
N GLU A 712 -53.46 -14.24 -8.87
CA GLU A 712 -54.64 -13.98 -8.04
C GLU A 712 -54.28 -13.64 -6.57
N PRO A 713 -53.31 -14.31 -5.92
CA PRO A 713 -52.82 -13.89 -4.60
C PRO A 713 -52.35 -12.43 -4.55
N LEU A 714 -51.53 -11.99 -5.51
CA LEU A 714 -51.04 -10.60 -5.57
C LEU A 714 -52.20 -9.61 -5.80
N PHE A 715 -53.08 -9.92 -6.76
CA PHE A 715 -54.22 -9.08 -7.12
C PHE A 715 -55.21 -8.89 -5.96
N SER A 716 -55.54 -9.96 -5.25
CA SER A 716 -56.51 -9.92 -4.13
C SER A 716 -56.07 -8.98 -3.00
N VAL A 717 -54.77 -8.88 -2.74
CA VAL A 717 -54.21 -7.97 -1.74
C VAL A 717 -54.28 -6.53 -2.23
N LEU A 718 -53.90 -6.27 -3.47
CA LEU A 718 -53.97 -4.93 -4.04
C LEU A 718 -55.41 -4.40 -4.14
N GLN A 719 -56.38 -5.25 -4.47
CA GLN A 719 -57.79 -4.88 -4.51
C GLN A 719 -58.32 -4.46 -3.13
N LYS A 720 -57.92 -5.18 -2.07
CA LYS A 720 -58.27 -4.80 -0.69
C LYS A 720 -57.65 -3.46 -0.32
N LEU A 721 -56.38 -3.21 -0.66
CA LEU A 721 -55.72 -1.93 -0.40
C LEU A 721 -56.37 -0.79 -1.19
N ALA A 722 -56.70 -1.00 -2.46
CA ALA A 722 -57.37 0.00 -3.29
C ALA A 722 -58.74 0.44 -2.73
N SER A 723 -59.42 -0.44 -1.97
CA SER A 723 -60.69 -0.10 -1.33
C SER A 723 -60.57 0.91 -0.17
N VAL A 724 -59.35 1.09 0.37
CA VAL A 724 -59.08 1.97 1.52
C VAL A 724 -58.05 3.07 1.22
N ASP A 725 -57.27 2.94 0.15
CA ASP A 725 -56.31 3.94 -0.32
C ASP A 725 -56.57 4.26 -1.80
N SER A 726 -57.31 5.36 -2.03
CA SER A 726 -57.60 5.85 -3.38
C SER A 726 -56.37 6.37 -4.13
N ALA A 727 -55.23 6.54 -3.45
CA ALA A 727 -53.98 7.01 -4.03
C ALA A 727 -52.99 5.87 -4.33
N LEU A 728 -53.38 4.60 -4.17
CA LEU A 728 -52.50 3.43 -4.34
C LEU A 728 -51.80 3.40 -5.72
N ASP A 729 -52.52 3.69 -6.81
CA ASP A 729 -51.97 3.74 -8.18
C ASP A 729 -51.05 4.95 -8.44
N SER A 730 -50.96 5.88 -7.50
CA SER A 730 -50.07 7.05 -7.59
C SER A 730 -48.88 6.96 -6.63
N ASN A 731 -49.08 6.41 -5.43
CA ASN A 731 -48.10 6.40 -4.35
C ASN A 731 -47.44 5.03 -4.12
N GLY A 732 -48.06 3.95 -4.57
CA GLY A 732 -47.64 2.60 -4.25
C GLY A 732 -47.84 2.24 -2.78
N ALA A 733 -47.50 1.01 -2.41
CA ALA A 733 -47.63 0.53 -1.03
C ALA A 733 -46.66 -0.61 -0.71
N VAL A 734 -46.43 -0.84 0.59
CA VAL A 734 -45.81 -2.07 1.10
C VAL A 734 -46.85 -2.80 1.92
N THR A 735 -47.01 -4.09 1.69
CA THR A 735 -48.04 -4.90 2.33
C THR A 735 -47.61 -6.34 2.52
N TYR A 736 -48.39 -7.10 3.29
CA TYR A 736 -48.25 -8.54 3.42
C TYR A 736 -48.90 -9.24 2.22
N VAL A 737 -48.27 -10.32 1.75
CA VAL A 737 -48.87 -11.21 0.76
C VAL A 737 -48.65 -12.66 1.14
N ASP A 738 -49.61 -13.51 0.81
CA ASP A 738 -49.57 -14.95 1.12
C ASP A 738 -48.74 -15.73 0.08
N LEU A 739 -47.46 -15.35 -0.01
CA LEU A 739 -46.41 -16.04 -0.76
C LEU A 739 -45.21 -16.26 0.17
N PRO A 740 -44.27 -17.16 -0.15
CA PRO A 740 -43.07 -17.37 0.67
C PRO A 740 -42.27 -16.08 0.95
N ALA A 741 -42.28 -15.13 0.02
CA ALA A 741 -41.68 -13.81 0.18
C ALA A 741 -42.30 -12.97 1.30
N LYS A 742 -43.57 -13.21 1.67
CA LYS A 742 -44.38 -12.53 2.73
C LYS A 742 -44.57 -11.02 2.59
N ARG A 743 -43.70 -10.34 1.84
CA ARG A 743 -43.70 -8.89 1.62
C ARG A 743 -43.94 -8.60 0.16
N MET A 744 -44.86 -7.68 -0.11
CA MET A 744 -45.12 -7.15 -1.44
C MET A 744 -44.90 -5.64 -1.44
N VAL A 745 -44.22 -5.14 -2.46
CA VAL A 745 -44.13 -3.71 -2.78
C VAL A 745 -44.84 -3.48 -4.10
N TYR A 746 -45.92 -2.69 -4.05
CA TYR A 746 -46.57 -2.20 -5.26
C TYR A 746 -45.92 -0.90 -5.69
N ALA A 747 -45.36 -0.88 -6.89
CA ALA A 747 -44.62 0.23 -7.47
C ALA A 747 -45.31 0.68 -8.76
N PRO A 748 -46.34 1.54 -8.68
CA PRO A 748 -47.12 1.91 -9.84
C PRO A 748 -46.32 2.80 -10.79
N THR A 749 -46.49 2.60 -12.09
CA THR A 749 -46.05 3.57 -13.11
C THR A 749 -47.00 4.75 -13.24
N GLY A 750 -48.20 4.64 -12.65
CA GLY A 750 -49.39 5.37 -13.05
C GLY A 750 -49.91 4.89 -14.41
N LYS A 751 -51.03 5.46 -14.87
CA LYS A 751 -51.52 5.23 -16.24
C LYS A 751 -50.49 5.72 -17.25
N VAL A 752 -50.25 4.91 -18.28
CA VAL A 752 -49.25 5.16 -19.34
C VAL A 752 -49.88 5.31 -20.74
N ASP A 753 -51.17 5.61 -20.77
CA ASP A 753 -52.00 5.73 -21.97
C ASP A 753 -51.97 7.14 -22.58
N ARG A 754 -51.39 8.14 -21.90
CA ARG A 754 -51.37 9.54 -22.37
C ARG A 754 -50.31 9.75 -23.45
N ASP A 755 -50.49 10.80 -24.25
CA ASP A 755 -49.63 11.08 -25.41
C ASP A 755 -48.18 11.41 -25.06
N TYR A 756 -47.95 11.93 -23.85
CA TYR A 756 -46.63 12.34 -23.37
C TYR A 756 -45.93 11.28 -22.51
N ASP A 757 -46.59 10.16 -22.21
CA ASP A 757 -45.97 9.10 -21.43
C ASP A 757 -44.88 8.41 -22.25
N ASP A 758 -43.77 8.08 -21.58
CA ASP A 758 -42.64 7.37 -22.16
C ASP A 758 -42.13 6.26 -21.23
N VAL A 759 -41.16 5.48 -21.71
CA VAL A 759 -40.63 4.29 -21.03
C VAL A 759 -40.00 4.61 -19.65
N ARG A 760 -39.59 5.86 -19.38
CA ARG A 760 -38.99 6.25 -18.09
C ARG A 760 -39.96 6.06 -16.93
N ARG A 761 -41.28 6.08 -17.17
CA ARG A 761 -42.30 5.75 -16.15
C ARG A 761 -42.05 4.39 -15.48
N PHE A 762 -41.57 3.41 -16.25
CA PHE A 762 -41.24 2.08 -15.75
C PHE A 762 -39.94 2.06 -14.95
N GLY A 763 -38.89 2.73 -15.44
CA GLY A 763 -37.62 2.86 -14.73
C GLY A 763 -37.76 3.58 -13.39
N GLU A 764 -38.48 4.70 -13.35
CA GLU A 764 -38.73 5.46 -12.13
C GLU A 764 -39.58 4.67 -11.12
N ALA A 765 -40.59 3.94 -11.59
CA ALA A 765 -41.41 3.09 -10.72
C ALA A 765 -40.57 1.96 -10.11
N ALA A 766 -39.74 1.29 -10.92
CA ALA A 766 -38.84 0.24 -10.45
C ALA A 766 -37.79 0.79 -9.45
N GLU A 767 -37.21 1.96 -9.73
CA GLU A 767 -36.27 2.62 -8.83
C GLU A 767 -36.91 2.90 -7.45
N LYS A 768 -38.10 3.51 -7.45
CA LYS A 768 -38.86 3.81 -6.22
C LYS A 768 -39.27 2.53 -5.49
N GLY A 769 -39.73 1.52 -6.23
CA GLY A 769 -40.15 0.22 -5.71
C GLY A 769 -39.01 -0.51 -4.99
N ILE A 770 -37.85 -0.60 -5.62
CA ILE A 770 -36.68 -1.27 -5.04
C ILE A 770 -36.14 -0.50 -3.83
N LYS A 771 -36.03 0.84 -3.91
CA LYS A 771 -35.68 1.66 -2.75
C LYS A 771 -36.64 1.43 -1.59
N ARG A 772 -37.95 1.33 -1.88
CA ARG A 772 -38.98 1.07 -0.87
C ARG A 772 -38.88 -0.34 -0.29
N ALA A 773 -38.61 -1.35 -1.11
CA ALA A 773 -38.37 -2.73 -0.67
C ALA A 773 -37.20 -2.81 0.32
N VAL A 774 -36.04 -2.28 -0.06
CA VAL A 774 -34.85 -2.26 0.81
C VAL A 774 -35.13 -1.51 2.11
N SER A 775 -35.77 -0.33 2.02
CA SER A 775 -36.13 0.47 3.21
C SER A 775 -37.12 -0.23 4.15
N SER A 776 -37.86 -1.21 3.65
CA SER A 776 -38.78 -2.03 4.46
C SER A 776 -38.14 -3.31 5.03
N GLY A 777 -36.82 -3.45 4.87
CA GLY A 777 -36.03 -4.59 5.37
C GLY A 777 -35.92 -5.77 4.41
N SER A 778 -36.17 -5.58 3.11
CA SER A 778 -35.89 -6.61 2.10
C SER A 778 -34.41 -6.60 1.72
N TYR A 779 -33.80 -7.78 1.65
CA TYR A 779 -32.42 -7.99 1.22
C TYR A 779 -32.31 -8.92 -0.01
N LYS A 780 -33.42 -9.52 -0.47
CA LYS A 780 -33.51 -10.27 -1.74
C LYS A 780 -34.83 -9.98 -2.47
N PRO A 781 -35.01 -8.76 -3.02
CA PRO A 781 -36.23 -8.42 -3.77
C PRO A 781 -36.31 -9.17 -5.11
N LEU A 782 -37.50 -9.66 -5.43
CA LEU A 782 -37.88 -10.16 -6.76
C LEU A 782 -38.62 -9.05 -7.53
N LEU A 783 -38.00 -8.50 -8.58
CA LEU A 783 -38.61 -7.52 -9.47
C LEU A 783 -39.53 -8.22 -10.48
N VAL A 784 -40.77 -7.77 -10.53
CA VAL A 784 -41.81 -8.26 -11.41
C VAL A 784 -42.34 -7.09 -12.22
N VAL A 785 -42.14 -7.12 -13.54
CA VAL A 785 -42.58 -6.06 -14.45
C VAL A 785 -43.66 -6.60 -15.35
N LEU A 786 -44.82 -5.97 -15.34
CA LEU A 786 -45.91 -6.37 -16.23
C LEU A 786 -45.64 -5.85 -17.65
N PRO A 787 -45.83 -6.68 -18.69
CA PRO A 787 -45.62 -6.25 -20.07
C PRO A 787 -46.51 -5.07 -20.46
N CYS A 788 -45.94 -4.09 -21.17
CA CYS A 788 -46.68 -2.98 -21.75
C CYS A 788 -46.49 -2.97 -23.28
N PRO A 789 -47.54 -3.29 -24.08
CA PRO A 789 -47.41 -3.33 -25.54
C PRO A 789 -46.93 -2.01 -26.17
N LYS A 790 -47.26 -0.86 -25.55
CA LYS A 790 -46.84 0.47 -26.00
C LYS A 790 -45.33 0.68 -25.83
N PHE A 791 -44.71 0.10 -24.81
CA PHE A 791 -43.29 0.28 -24.48
C PHE A 791 -42.57 -1.06 -24.40
N LYS A 792 -42.01 -1.50 -25.54
CA LYS A 792 -41.35 -2.82 -25.68
C LYS A 792 -40.20 -3.04 -24.69
N ASN A 793 -39.46 -1.98 -24.38
CA ASN A 793 -38.30 -2.02 -23.47
C ASN A 793 -38.67 -1.76 -21.99
N ALA A 794 -39.96 -1.76 -21.63
CA ALA A 794 -40.42 -1.50 -20.25
C ALA A 794 -39.70 -2.38 -19.22
N THR A 795 -39.49 -3.67 -19.50
CA THR A 795 -38.77 -4.59 -18.61
C THR A 795 -37.29 -4.22 -18.48
N LEU A 796 -36.59 -3.97 -19.60
CA LEU A 796 -35.18 -3.57 -19.59
C LEU A 796 -34.98 -2.28 -18.79
N VAL A 797 -35.80 -1.25 -19.07
CA VAL A 797 -35.73 0.05 -18.41
C VAL A 797 -36.10 -0.05 -16.92
N SER A 798 -37.01 -0.95 -16.55
CA SER A 798 -37.30 -1.26 -15.14
C SER A 798 -36.11 -1.88 -14.43
N ILE A 799 -35.40 -2.83 -15.05
CA ILE A 799 -34.19 -3.43 -14.49
C ILE A 799 -33.10 -2.36 -14.30
N LEU A 800 -32.90 -1.50 -15.32
CA LEU A 800 -31.99 -0.37 -15.24
C LEU A 800 -32.39 0.65 -14.14
N GLY A 801 -33.69 0.87 -13.92
CA GLY A 801 -34.21 1.68 -12.82
C GLY A 801 -33.97 1.05 -11.45
N ALA A 802 -34.16 -0.27 -11.34
CA ALA A 802 -33.83 -1.04 -10.14
C ALA A 802 -32.34 -0.91 -9.78
N PHE A 803 -31.45 -1.07 -10.76
CA PHE A 803 -30.00 -0.86 -10.55
C PHE A 803 -29.67 0.55 -10.08
N GLN A 804 -30.30 1.57 -10.66
CA GLN A 804 -30.14 2.95 -10.19
C GLN A 804 -30.58 3.11 -8.73
N GLY A 805 -31.64 2.40 -8.32
CA GLY A 805 -32.08 2.32 -6.93
C GLY A 805 -31.05 1.68 -6.00
N LEU A 806 -30.35 0.67 -6.50
CA LEU A 806 -29.36 -0.13 -5.77
C LEU A 806 -27.96 0.46 -5.76
N TYR A 807 -27.64 1.37 -6.70
CA TYR A 807 -26.32 1.99 -6.79
C TYR A 807 -25.87 2.60 -5.44
N VAL A 808 -24.67 2.21 -5.02
CA VAL A 808 -23.99 2.72 -3.83
C VAL A 808 -22.80 3.56 -4.32
N PRO A 809 -22.72 4.86 -3.99
CA PRO A 809 -21.61 5.71 -4.40
C PRO A 809 -20.26 5.15 -3.97
N LEU A 810 -19.25 5.25 -4.84
CA LEU A 810 -17.89 4.75 -4.57
C LEU A 810 -17.38 5.17 -3.19
N GLN A 811 -17.58 6.44 -2.83
CA GLN A 811 -17.09 6.95 -1.55
C GLN A 811 -17.66 6.24 -0.31
N TYR A 812 -18.90 5.76 -0.42
CA TYR A 812 -19.57 5.04 0.64
C TYR A 812 -19.14 3.57 0.66
N ARG A 813 -18.95 2.96 -0.53
CA ARG A 813 -18.40 1.60 -0.65
C ARG A 813 -17.00 1.49 -0.04
N GLU A 814 -16.16 2.50 -0.20
CA GLU A 814 -14.81 2.52 0.38
C GLU A 814 -14.81 2.79 1.89
N ALA A 815 -15.63 3.73 2.34
CA ALA A 815 -15.67 4.13 3.74
C ALA A 815 -16.35 3.08 4.64
N VAL A 816 -17.30 2.34 4.07
CA VAL A 816 -18.15 1.37 4.78
C VAL A 816 -18.32 0.12 3.90
N PRO A 817 -17.26 -0.71 3.72
CA PRO A 817 -17.28 -1.85 2.79
C PRO A 817 -18.39 -2.87 3.05
N GLU A 818 -18.81 -3.03 4.30
CA GLU A 818 -19.92 -3.90 4.68
C GLU A 818 -21.29 -3.41 4.17
N LYS A 819 -21.36 -2.17 3.66
CA LYS A 819 -22.54 -1.57 3.01
C LYS A 819 -22.27 -1.24 1.54
N ALA A 820 -21.34 -1.95 0.90
CA ALA A 820 -21.05 -1.81 -0.52
C ALA A 820 -22.25 -2.19 -1.42
N THR A 821 -23.21 -2.94 -0.90
CA THR A 821 -24.47 -3.31 -1.54
C THR A 821 -25.67 -2.87 -0.69
N LYS A 822 -26.82 -2.66 -1.33
CA LYS A 822 -28.10 -2.36 -0.62
C LYS A 822 -28.97 -3.58 -0.40
N CYS A 823 -28.75 -4.64 -1.19
CA CYS A 823 -29.36 -5.95 -1.04
C CYS A 823 -28.36 -7.02 -1.50
N ASN A 824 -28.60 -8.26 -1.08
CA ASN A 824 -27.72 -9.40 -1.35
C ASN A 824 -27.87 -9.91 -2.78
N GLU A 825 -29.05 -9.74 -3.37
CA GLU A 825 -29.40 -10.25 -4.69
C GLU A 825 -30.64 -9.52 -5.21
N LEU A 826 -30.73 -9.32 -6.52
CA LEU A 826 -31.93 -8.85 -7.21
C LEU A 826 -32.45 -9.97 -8.12
N GLY A 827 -33.62 -10.51 -7.83
CA GLY A 827 -34.29 -11.45 -8.72
C GLY A 827 -35.05 -10.73 -9.82
N ILE A 828 -35.03 -11.24 -11.04
CA ILE A 828 -35.88 -10.80 -12.14
C ILE A 828 -36.85 -11.91 -12.50
N TYR A 829 -38.14 -11.62 -12.40
CA TYR A 829 -39.19 -12.56 -12.77
C TYR A 829 -39.42 -12.60 -14.28
N GLY A 830 -39.47 -13.81 -14.84
CA GLY A 830 -39.89 -14.04 -16.21
C GLY A 830 -40.13 -15.52 -16.49
N THR A 831 -41.22 -15.85 -17.19
CA THR A 831 -41.60 -17.26 -17.46
C THR A 831 -40.73 -17.91 -18.55
N ASP A 832 -40.21 -17.12 -19.47
CA ASP A 832 -39.23 -17.55 -20.48
C ASP A 832 -37.82 -17.33 -19.95
N SER A 833 -37.19 -18.41 -19.49
CA SER A 833 -35.85 -18.38 -18.90
C SER A 833 -34.79 -17.84 -19.86
N ASP A 834 -34.80 -18.27 -21.12
CA ASP A 834 -33.77 -17.91 -22.10
C ASP A 834 -33.85 -16.42 -22.44
N ARG A 835 -35.07 -15.93 -22.69
CA ARG A 835 -35.29 -14.51 -22.96
C ARG A 835 -34.94 -13.65 -21.75
N THR A 836 -35.33 -14.07 -20.56
CA THR A 836 -35.08 -13.30 -19.33
C THR A 836 -33.58 -13.26 -19.00
N ASN A 837 -32.87 -14.37 -19.17
CA ASN A 837 -31.41 -14.40 -18.97
C ASN A 837 -30.67 -13.51 -19.96
N LYS A 838 -31.06 -13.50 -21.25
CA LYS A 838 -30.51 -12.56 -22.24
C LYS A 838 -30.77 -11.10 -21.86
N LEU A 839 -31.97 -10.81 -21.36
CA LEU A 839 -32.34 -9.48 -20.90
C LEU A 839 -31.51 -9.04 -19.68
N ILE A 840 -31.30 -9.94 -18.71
CA ILE A 840 -30.45 -9.70 -17.55
C ILE A 840 -29.00 -9.43 -18.00
N ALA A 841 -28.46 -10.25 -18.90
CA ALA A 841 -27.10 -10.08 -19.40
C ALA A 841 -26.93 -8.71 -20.09
N LEU A 842 -27.89 -8.31 -20.94
CA LEU A 842 -27.89 -6.99 -21.57
C LEU A 842 -28.01 -5.87 -20.53
N ALA A 843 -28.93 -5.97 -19.58
CA ALA A 843 -29.10 -4.96 -18.53
C ALA A 843 -27.83 -4.80 -17.68
N CYS A 844 -27.16 -5.91 -17.34
CA CYS A 844 -25.89 -5.90 -16.62
C CYS A 844 -24.77 -5.24 -17.45
N ALA A 845 -24.69 -5.51 -18.75
CA ALA A 845 -23.70 -4.89 -19.63
C ALA A 845 -23.92 -3.37 -19.80
N LEU A 846 -25.17 -2.93 -19.92
CA LEU A 846 -25.51 -1.50 -19.97
C LEU A 846 -25.25 -0.81 -18.63
N GLU A 847 -25.58 -1.47 -17.53
CA GLU A 847 -25.39 -0.91 -16.20
C GLU A 847 -23.93 -0.86 -15.78
N SER A 848 -23.08 -1.82 -16.19
CA SER A 848 -21.64 -1.77 -15.88
C SER A 848 -21.00 -0.50 -16.45
N GLY A 849 -21.43 -0.06 -17.63
CA GLY A 849 -21.05 1.23 -18.21
C GLY A 849 -21.54 2.43 -17.39
N ARG A 850 -22.81 2.47 -17.01
CA ARG A 850 -23.34 3.55 -16.16
C ARG A 850 -22.70 3.57 -14.78
N PHE A 851 -22.34 2.41 -14.25
CA PHE A 851 -21.72 2.25 -12.94
C PHE A 851 -20.34 2.91 -12.90
N ILE A 852 -19.46 2.62 -13.87
CA ILE A 852 -18.17 3.31 -14.04
C ILE A 852 -18.37 4.81 -14.21
N ALA A 853 -19.33 5.22 -15.05
CA ALA A 853 -19.58 6.62 -15.29
C ALA A 853 -20.04 7.36 -14.01
N ARG A 854 -20.84 6.70 -13.16
CA ARG A 854 -21.28 7.23 -11.87
C ARG A 854 -20.16 7.29 -10.84
N ASP A 855 -19.29 6.29 -10.80
CA ASP A 855 -18.14 6.29 -9.90
C ASP A 855 -17.19 7.43 -10.25
N ILE A 856 -16.82 7.56 -11.53
CA ILE A 856 -15.95 8.64 -11.99
C ILE A 856 -16.66 9.98 -11.82
N GLY A 857 -17.85 10.17 -12.39
CA GLY A 857 -18.55 11.46 -12.38
C GLY A 857 -19.06 11.92 -11.00
N GLY A 858 -19.39 10.97 -10.13
CA GLY A 858 -19.97 11.21 -8.80
C GLY A 858 -18.93 11.27 -7.68
N GLY A 859 -17.75 10.69 -7.90
CA GLY A 859 -16.65 10.75 -6.95
C GLY A 859 -16.21 12.18 -6.65
N ASP A 860 -15.88 12.40 -5.37
CA ASP A 860 -15.41 13.72 -4.93
C ASP A 860 -14.11 14.14 -5.64
N PRO A 861 -13.78 15.44 -5.65
CA PRO A 861 -12.65 15.98 -6.39
C PRO A 861 -11.30 15.34 -6.07
N GLU A 862 -11.10 14.80 -4.87
CA GLU A 862 -9.82 14.24 -4.45
C GLU A 862 -9.75 12.73 -4.72
N ARG A 863 -10.86 11.99 -4.53
CA ARG A 863 -10.94 10.57 -4.91
C ARG A 863 -10.86 10.35 -6.40
N MET A 864 -11.44 11.27 -7.18
CA MET A 864 -11.43 11.26 -8.64
C MET A 864 -10.67 12.48 -9.20
N ALA A 865 -9.52 12.78 -8.60
CA ALA A 865 -8.52 13.67 -9.18
C ALA A 865 -7.90 13.04 -10.46
N PRO A 866 -7.26 13.80 -11.37
CA PRO A 866 -6.91 13.28 -12.68
C PRO A 866 -6.06 12.00 -12.68
N PRO A 867 -4.98 11.87 -11.88
CA PRO A 867 -4.22 10.62 -11.79
C PRO A 867 -5.05 9.44 -11.25
N ARG A 868 -6.01 9.70 -10.35
CA ARG A 868 -6.89 8.68 -9.77
C ARG A 868 -7.95 8.18 -10.75
N VAL A 869 -8.46 9.06 -11.61
CA VAL A 869 -9.33 8.66 -12.73
C VAL A 869 -8.56 7.72 -13.66
N ALA A 870 -7.30 8.03 -13.97
CA ALA A 870 -6.46 7.19 -14.82
C ALA A 870 -6.18 5.81 -14.21
N GLU A 871 -5.84 5.77 -12.91
CA GLU A 871 -5.69 4.52 -12.14
C GLU A 871 -6.98 3.68 -12.14
N TYR A 872 -8.12 4.31 -11.87
CA TYR A 872 -9.43 3.65 -11.88
C TYR A 872 -9.75 3.07 -13.27
N VAL A 873 -9.54 3.83 -14.33
CA VAL A 873 -9.81 3.39 -15.71
C VAL A 873 -8.87 2.26 -16.13
N GLN A 874 -7.58 2.32 -15.80
CA GLN A 874 -6.66 1.20 -16.06
C GLN A 874 -7.13 -0.08 -15.37
N LYS A 875 -7.52 0.03 -14.10
CA LYS A 875 -8.05 -1.10 -13.34
C LYS A 875 -9.34 -1.64 -13.95
N ALA A 876 -10.25 -0.74 -14.34
CA ALA A 876 -11.55 -1.06 -14.91
C ALA A 876 -11.48 -1.67 -16.33
N PHE A 877 -10.34 -1.66 -17.00
CA PHE A 877 -10.19 -2.29 -18.32
C PHE A 877 -9.08 -3.34 -18.35
N GLN A 878 -8.48 -3.65 -17.21
CA GLN A 878 -7.48 -4.71 -17.09
C GLN A 878 -8.06 -6.06 -17.54
N GLY A 879 -7.37 -6.78 -18.41
CA GLY A 879 -7.85 -8.04 -19.01
C GLY A 879 -9.08 -7.95 -19.92
N SER A 880 -9.57 -6.74 -20.21
CA SER A 880 -10.71 -6.55 -21.11
C SER A 880 -10.30 -6.47 -22.58
N ALA A 881 -11.29 -6.44 -23.49
CA ALA A 881 -11.06 -6.19 -24.92
C ALA A 881 -10.71 -4.72 -25.23
N VAL A 882 -10.63 -3.85 -24.22
CA VAL A 882 -10.29 -2.43 -24.35
C VAL A 882 -8.85 -2.21 -23.90
N THR A 883 -8.05 -1.63 -24.78
CA THR A 883 -6.68 -1.21 -24.47
C THR A 883 -6.68 0.21 -23.92
N VAL A 884 -5.85 0.46 -22.90
CA VAL A 884 -5.73 1.76 -22.23
C VAL A 884 -4.29 2.27 -22.35
N GLU A 885 -4.13 3.50 -22.85
CA GLU A 885 -2.87 4.22 -22.88
C GLU A 885 -3.03 5.56 -22.14
N ILE A 886 -2.05 5.94 -21.32
CA ILE A 886 -2.07 7.20 -20.56
C ILE A 886 -0.90 8.07 -20.98
N VAL A 887 -1.17 9.34 -21.25
CA VAL A 887 -0.17 10.39 -21.41
C VAL A 887 -0.29 11.38 -20.24
N SER A 888 0.81 11.55 -19.51
CA SER A 888 0.92 12.40 -18.31
C SER A 888 2.08 13.40 -18.35
N ASP A 889 2.93 13.34 -19.38
CA ASP A 889 4.11 14.19 -19.52
C ASP A 889 3.73 15.59 -20.02
N ARG A 890 4.03 16.60 -19.20
CA ARG A 890 3.81 18.02 -19.53
C ARG A 890 4.45 18.44 -20.85
N LYS A 891 5.65 17.95 -21.18
CA LYS A 891 6.33 18.30 -22.44
C LYS A 891 5.57 17.78 -23.65
N VAL A 892 4.91 16.62 -23.51
CA VAL A 892 4.03 16.09 -24.54
C VAL A 892 2.77 16.96 -24.65
N PHE A 893 2.19 17.41 -23.52
CA PHE A 893 1.07 18.34 -23.56
C PHE A 893 1.45 19.66 -24.24
N GLU A 894 2.53 20.31 -23.84
CA GLU A 894 2.95 21.60 -24.41
C GLU A 894 3.23 21.53 -25.91
N LYS A 895 3.73 20.39 -26.40
CA LYS A 895 4.04 20.18 -27.81
C LYS A 895 2.83 19.74 -28.64
N GLU A 896 2.09 18.75 -28.15
CA GLU A 896 1.08 18.03 -28.94
C GLU A 896 -0.36 18.45 -28.60
N TYR A 897 -0.59 19.02 -27.40
CA TYR A 897 -1.90 19.43 -26.87
C TYR A 897 -1.82 20.77 -26.10
N PRO A 898 -1.34 21.87 -26.73
CA PRO A 898 -1.05 23.14 -26.07
C PRO A 898 -2.24 23.78 -25.33
N LEU A 899 -3.47 23.61 -25.80
CA LEU A 899 -4.69 24.10 -25.13
C LEU A 899 -5.02 23.28 -23.88
N PHE A 900 -4.82 21.96 -23.93
CA PHE A 900 -4.92 21.11 -22.74
C PHE A 900 -3.84 21.49 -21.72
N ALA A 901 -2.61 21.71 -22.18
CA ALA A 901 -1.48 22.14 -21.34
C ALA A 901 -1.76 23.48 -20.65
N ALA A 902 -2.44 24.41 -21.33
CA ALA A 902 -2.81 25.70 -20.76
C ALA A 902 -3.77 25.56 -19.56
N VAL A 903 -4.79 24.70 -19.68
CA VAL A 903 -5.74 24.45 -18.59
C VAL A 903 -5.07 23.70 -17.42
N ASP A 904 -4.20 22.73 -17.72
CA ASP A 904 -3.47 21.98 -16.69
C ASP A 904 -2.35 22.80 -16.03
N ARG A 905 -1.94 23.95 -16.60
CA ARG A 905 -0.73 24.69 -16.24
C ARG A 905 -0.58 24.94 -14.73
N ALA A 906 -1.63 25.48 -14.10
CA ALA A 906 -1.66 25.73 -12.65
C ALA A 906 -1.84 24.45 -11.81
N ALA A 907 -2.54 23.44 -12.34
CA ALA A 907 -2.75 22.18 -11.62
C ALA A 907 -1.49 21.29 -11.62
N HIS A 908 -0.66 21.41 -12.66
CA HIS A 908 0.46 20.52 -12.92
C HIS A 908 1.55 20.56 -11.83
N VAL A 909 1.70 21.70 -11.15
CA VAL A 909 2.64 21.86 -10.04
C VAL A 909 2.26 21.02 -8.81
N VAL A 910 0.99 20.60 -8.72
CA VAL A 910 0.49 19.71 -7.66
C VAL A 910 0.40 18.29 -8.22
N GLU A 911 1.26 17.39 -7.74
CA GLU A 911 1.39 16.02 -8.26
C GLU A 911 0.05 15.28 -8.37
N ARG A 912 -0.79 15.36 -7.33
CA ARG A 912 -2.11 14.73 -7.32
C ARG A 912 -3.15 15.35 -8.26
N HIS A 913 -2.91 16.53 -8.82
CA HIS A 913 -3.82 17.22 -9.75
C HIS A 913 -3.35 17.19 -11.20
N ARG A 914 -2.17 16.62 -11.50
CA ARG A 914 -1.58 16.61 -12.85
C ARG A 914 -2.52 15.95 -13.86
N GLY A 915 -2.84 16.68 -14.92
CA GLY A 915 -3.70 16.25 -16.00
C GLY A 915 -3.25 14.94 -16.66
N GLN A 916 -4.22 14.21 -17.20
CA GLN A 916 -4.07 12.91 -17.84
C GLN A 916 -4.87 12.92 -19.15
N LEU A 917 -4.24 12.53 -20.25
CA LEU A 917 -4.94 12.12 -21.46
C LEU A 917 -4.99 10.59 -21.48
N ILE A 918 -6.21 10.04 -21.39
CA ILE A 918 -6.42 8.59 -21.36
C ILE A 918 -7.02 8.16 -22.69
N PHE A 919 -6.31 7.33 -23.43
CA PHE A 919 -6.73 6.78 -24.71
C PHE A 919 -7.32 5.38 -24.47
N LEU A 920 -8.51 5.15 -25.02
CA LEU A 920 -9.19 3.86 -24.99
C LEU A 920 -9.33 3.34 -26.41
N LYS A 921 -9.01 2.08 -26.67
CA LYS A 921 -9.23 1.47 -27.98
C LYS A 921 -9.88 0.09 -27.85
N TYR A 922 -10.95 -0.09 -28.61
CA TYR A 922 -11.68 -1.35 -28.80
C TYR A 922 -11.66 -1.71 -30.29
N GLU A 923 -11.43 -2.98 -30.60
CA GLU A 923 -11.47 -3.50 -31.96
C GLU A 923 -12.20 -4.83 -31.98
N GLY A 924 -13.41 -4.84 -32.55
CA GLY A 924 -14.26 -6.02 -32.64
C GLY A 924 -13.78 -7.01 -33.70
N GLU A 925 -14.19 -8.28 -33.53
CA GLU A 925 -13.82 -9.34 -34.47
C GLU A 925 -14.38 -9.09 -35.88
N GLY A 926 -13.63 -9.54 -36.90
CA GLY A 926 -14.02 -9.49 -38.30
C GLY A 926 -13.75 -8.14 -38.99
N PRO A 927 -14.19 -7.97 -40.24
CA PRO A 927 -13.99 -6.72 -40.99
C PRO A 927 -14.69 -5.53 -40.32
N ILE A 928 -13.94 -4.46 -40.07
CA ILE A 928 -14.48 -3.23 -39.48
C ILE A 928 -15.37 -2.50 -40.49
N THR A 929 -16.61 -2.23 -40.10
CA THR A 929 -17.63 -1.54 -40.92
C THR A 929 -17.88 -0.10 -40.48
N LYS A 930 -17.52 0.23 -39.23
CA LYS A 930 -17.66 1.57 -38.66
C LYS A 930 -16.65 1.82 -37.53
N THR A 931 -16.27 3.08 -37.38
CA THR A 931 -15.35 3.53 -36.32
C THR A 931 -15.99 4.63 -35.48
N ILE A 932 -16.10 4.40 -34.16
CA ILE A 932 -16.74 5.32 -33.21
C ILE A 932 -15.63 6.07 -32.46
N MET A 933 -15.67 7.39 -32.46
CA MET A 933 -14.52 8.21 -32.05
C MET A 933 -14.89 9.31 -31.04
N PRO A 934 -15.22 8.96 -29.77
CA PRO A 934 -15.64 9.94 -28.77
C PRO A 934 -14.46 10.60 -28.02
N VAL A 935 -14.55 11.90 -27.77
CA VAL A 935 -13.65 12.68 -26.91
C VAL A 935 -14.46 13.26 -25.75
N GLY A 936 -14.07 12.96 -24.51
CA GLY A 936 -14.82 13.36 -23.32
C GLY A 936 -14.16 14.50 -22.54
N LYS A 937 -14.93 15.51 -22.12
CA LYS A 937 -14.47 16.52 -21.15
C LYS A 937 -14.31 15.88 -19.76
N GLY A 938 -13.12 15.97 -19.19
CA GLY A 938 -12.74 15.36 -17.91
C GLY A 938 -12.29 16.35 -16.85
N ILE A 939 -12.95 17.50 -16.69
CA ILE A 939 -12.56 18.47 -15.66
C ILE A 939 -12.97 17.94 -14.28
N THR A 940 -11.98 17.42 -13.55
CA THR A 940 -12.18 16.73 -12.27
C THR A 940 -12.71 17.65 -11.17
N TYR A 941 -12.33 18.92 -11.26
CA TYR A 941 -12.89 20.02 -10.50
C TYR A 941 -12.65 21.33 -11.24
N ASP A 942 -13.70 22.12 -11.42
CA ASP A 942 -13.65 23.39 -12.11
C ASP A 942 -13.78 24.56 -11.12
N THR A 943 -12.68 25.29 -10.92
CA THR A 943 -12.69 26.53 -10.13
C THR A 943 -13.03 27.76 -10.97
N GLY A 944 -13.02 27.63 -12.30
CA GLY A 944 -13.06 28.71 -13.28
C GLY A 944 -11.68 29.26 -13.67
N GLY A 945 -10.60 28.84 -13.02
CA GLY A 945 -9.26 29.40 -13.28
C GLY A 945 -9.17 30.85 -12.83
N ALA A 946 -8.44 31.70 -13.56
CA ALA A 946 -8.30 33.13 -13.25
C ALA A 946 -9.67 33.85 -13.15
N ASP A 947 -10.62 33.47 -14.01
CA ASP A 947 -12.03 33.86 -13.98
C ASP A 947 -12.84 33.04 -12.96
N ILE A 948 -12.44 33.14 -11.69
CA ILE A 948 -12.93 32.27 -10.61
C ILE A 948 -14.47 32.26 -10.46
N LYS A 949 -15.03 31.06 -10.29
CA LYS A 949 -16.44 30.87 -9.93
C LYS A 949 -16.71 31.40 -8.53
N ALA A 950 -17.44 32.52 -8.45
CA ALA A 950 -17.84 33.16 -7.18
C ALA A 950 -19.32 32.91 -6.83
N GLY A 951 -19.71 33.16 -5.56
CA GLY A 951 -21.11 33.11 -5.14
C GLY A 951 -21.66 31.70 -4.84
N GLY A 952 -20.79 30.73 -4.56
CA GLY A 952 -21.18 29.36 -4.15
C GLY A 952 -21.47 28.41 -5.31
N VAL A 953 -21.39 28.88 -6.56
CA VAL A 953 -21.65 28.07 -7.77
C VAL A 953 -20.57 27.03 -8.08
N MET A 954 -19.47 27.01 -7.33
CA MET A 954 -18.43 25.98 -7.42
C MET A 954 -18.89 24.62 -6.82
N ALA A 955 -19.93 24.63 -5.97
CA ALA A 955 -20.54 23.40 -5.49
C ALA A 955 -21.15 22.62 -6.66
N GLY A 956 -20.80 21.33 -6.78
CA GLY A 956 -21.22 20.48 -7.90
C GLY A 956 -20.24 20.43 -9.08
N MET A 957 -19.22 21.29 -9.14
CA MET A 957 -18.21 21.29 -10.21
C MET A 957 -17.30 20.06 -10.20
N SER A 958 -17.45 19.16 -9.22
CA SER A 958 -16.86 17.83 -9.27
C SER A 958 -17.47 16.96 -10.38
N ARG A 959 -18.66 17.31 -10.91
CA ARG A 959 -19.34 16.59 -12.00
C ARG A 959 -18.85 16.98 -13.39
N ASP A 960 -17.94 17.95 -13.47
CA ASP A 960 -17.50 18.50 -14.74
C ASP A 960 -16.57 17.56 -15.55
N LYS A 961 -16.43 16.33 -15.05
CA LYS A 961 -15.76 15.17 -15.63
C LYS A 961 -16.73 14.13 -16.20
N CYS A 962 -18.05 14.35 -16.12
CA CYS A 962 -19.05 13.39 -16.59
C CYS A 962 -18.96 13.08 -18.10
N GLY A 963 -18.40 14.00 -18.91
CA GLY A 963 -18.15 13.74 -20.33
C GLY A 963 -17.14 12.61 -20.57
N SER A 964 -15.98 12.69 -19.91
CA SER A 964 -14.98 11.61 -19.88
C SER A 964 -15.52 10.35 -19.21
N ALA A 965 -16.30 10.50 -18.13
CA ALA A 965 -16.92 9.36 -17.45
C ALA A 965 -17.87 8.58 -18.39
N ALA A 966 -18.63 9.27 -19.24
CA ALA A 966 -19.48 8.65 -20.25
C ALA A 966 -18.67 7.93 -21.34
N VAL A 967 -17.51 8.46 -21.74
CA VAL A 967 -16.59 7.75 -22.66
C VAL A 967 -16.13 6.44 -22.04
N ALA A 968 -15.61 6.45 -20.81
CA ALA A 968 -15.24 5.21 -20.12
C ALA A 968 -16.42 4.24 -20.00
N GLY A 969 -17.60 4.74 -19.60
CA GLY A 969 -18.79 3.90 -19.47
C GLY A 969 -19.24 3.26 -20.79
N PHE A 970 -19.18 3.99 -21.92
CA PHE A 970 -19.49 3.40 -23.23
C PHE A 970 -18.48 2.32 -23.64
N PHE A 971 -17.19 2.54 -23.37
CA PHE A 971 -16.15 1.52 -23.60
C PHE A 971 -16.34 0.27 -22.74
N GLN A 972 -16.88 0.41 -21.53
CA GLN A 972 -17.24 -0.74 -20.70
C GLN A 972 -18.39 -1.56 -21.28
N VAL A 973 -19.37 -0.90 -21.90
CA VAL A 973 -20.43 -1.60 -22.65
C VAL A 973 -19.83 -2.39 -23.82
N LEU A 974 -18.88 -1.80 -24.56
CA LEU A 974 -18.15 -2.48 -25.64
C LEU A 974 -17.33 -3.68 -25.13
N ALA A 975 -16.62 -3.52 -24.01
CA ALA A 975 -15.85 -4.58 -23.37
C ALA A 975 -16.75 -5.78 -22.97
N SER A 976 -17.96 -5.46 -22.49
CA SER A 976 -18.95 -6.45 -22.02
C SER A 976 -19.65 -7.17 -23.18
N LEU A 977 -20.15 -6.43 -24.17
CA LEU A 977 -20.94 -7.00 -25.28
C LEU A 977 -20.08 -7.56 -26.42
N ARG A 978 -18.84 -7.09 -26.55
CA ARG A 978 -17.88 -7.47 -27.59
C ARG A 978 -18.48 -7.46 -29.02
N PRO A 979 -19.06 -6.33 -29.47
CA PRO A 979 -19.71 -6.26 -30.77
C PRO A 979 -18.73 -6.43 -31.95
N LYS A 980 -19.11 -7.24 -32.93
CA LYS A 980 -18.29 -7.52 -34.12
C LYS A 980 -18.38 -6.38 -35.15
N GLY A 981 -17.32 -6.23 -35.96
CA GLY A 981 -17.28 -5.25 -37.06
C GLY A 981 -17.30 -3.77 -36.62
N ILE A 982 -17.08 -3.49 -35.33
CA ILE A 982 -17.00 -2.13 -34.76
C ILE A 982 -15.59 -1.89 -34.24
N LYS A 983 -15.02 -0.74 -34.57
CA LYS A 983 -13.84 -0.19 -33.92
C LYS A 983 -14.24 1.04 -33.12
N ALA A 984 -13.68 1.22 -31.93
CA ALA A 984 -13.85 2.44 -31.16
C ALA A 984 -12.51 2.97 -30.67
N ILE A 985 -12.32 4.29 -30.78
CA ILE A 985 -11.12 5.00 -30.31
C ILE A 985 -11.61 6.18 -29.47
N GLY A 986 -11.36 6.16 -28.16
CA GLY A 986 -11.84 7.14 -27.20
C GLY A 986 -10.69 7.93 -26.61
N ILE A 987 -10.93 9.21 -26.29
CA ILE A 987 -10.01 10.00 -25.48
C ILE A 987 -10.76 10.63 -24.32
N MET A 988 -10.27 10.42 -23.10
CA MET A 988 -10.69 11.16 -21.91
C MET A 988 -9.68 12.29 -21.66
N ALA A 989 -10.13 13.53 -21.78
CA ALA A 989 -9.31 14.71 -21.52
C ALA A 989 -9.46 15.14 -20.05
N VAL A 990 -8.68 14.52 -19.16
CA VAL A 990 -8.86 14.63 -17.71
C VAL A 990 -7.90 15.65 -17.11
N ALA A 991 -8.42 16.78 -16.62
CA ALA A 991 -7.61 17.85 -16.03
C ALA A 991 -8.30 18.45 -14.79
N ARG A 992 -7.66 19.40 -14.13
CA ARG A 992 -8.28 20.22 -13.08
C ARG A 992 -8.06 21.69 -13.43
N ASN A 993 -9.14 22.47 -13.53
CA ASN A 993 -9.02 23.90 -13.78
C ASN A 993 -8.78 24.60 -12.45
N SER A 994 -7.53 24.96 -12.18
CA SER A 994 -7.08 25.48 -10.88
C SER A 994 -6.65 26.94 -10.97
N VAL A 995 -6.77 27.65 -9.84
CA VAL A 995 -6.17 28.97 -9.65
C VAL A 995 -4.75 28.81 -9.10
N GLY A 996 -3.79 29.54 -9.66
CA GLY A 996 -2.40 29.54 -9.22
C GLY A 996 -1.58 30.61 -9.93
N GLU A 997 -0.30 30.75 -9.54
CA GLU A 997 0.64 31.70 -10.16
C GLU A 997 0.83 31.45 -11.67
N ASP A 998 0.67 30.19 -12.09
CA ASP A 998 0.82 29.71 -13.46
C ASP A 998 -0.53 29.43 -14.14
N CYS A 999 -1.65 29.99 -13.66
CA CYS A 999 -2.91 29.85 -14.40
C CYS A 999 -2.84 30.63 -15.73
N TYR A 1000 -3.37 30.05 -16.80
CA TYR A 1000 -3.61 30.80 -18.03
C TYR A 1000 -4.69 31.86 -17.76
N VAL A 1001 -4.65 32.97 -18.50
CA VAL A 1001 -5.47 34.16 -18.23
C VAL A 1001 -6.28 34.59 -19.44
N SER A 1002 -7.34 35.36 -19.21
CA SER A 1002 -8.06 36.07 -20.27
C SER A 1002 -7.11 37.02 -21.01
N ASP A 1003 -7.37 37.23 -22.31
CA ASP A 1003 -6.54 37.92 -23.30
C ASP A 1003 -5.22 37.22 -23.69
N GLU A 1004 -4.84 36.11 -23.05
CA GLU A 1004 -3.73 35.27 -23.55
C GLU A 1004 -4.07 34.74 -24.95
N VAL A 1005 -3.06 34.61 -25.82
CA VAL A 1005 -3.21 34.01 -27.15
C VAL A 1005 -2.43 32.71 -27.19
N ILE A 1006 -3.13 31.59 -27.40
CA ILE A 1006 -2.55 30.25 -27.38
C ILE A 1006 -2.73 29.58 -28.73
N THR A 1007 -1.64 29.10 -29.31
CA THR A 1007 -1.68 28.35 -30.58
C THR A 1007 -2.09 26.91 -30.31
N SER A 1008 -3.18 26.48 -30.94
CA SER A 1008 -3.70 25.11 -30.89
C SER A 1008 -2.87 24.14 -31.72
N ARG A 1009 -3.09 22.82 -31.55
CA ARG A 1009 -2.50 21.76 -32.36
C ARG A 1009 -2.75 21.95 -33.86
N SER A 1010 -3.91 22.50 -34.25
CA SER A 1010 -4.25 22.75 -35.65
C SER A 1010 -3.52 23.95 -36.27
N GLY A 1011 -2.76 24.69 -35.46
CA GLY A 1011 -2.04 25.90 -35.82
C GLY A 1011 -2.84 27.19 -35.66
N LEU A 1012 -4.11 27.13 -35.23
CA LEU A 1012 -4.93 28.32 -34.98
C LEU A 1012 -4.56 28.98 -33.65
N ARG A 1013 -4.38 30.31 -33.66
CA ARG A 1013 -4.14 31.17 -32.50
C ARG A 1013 -5.46 31.59 -31.87
N ILE A 1014 -5.64 31.23 -30.61
CA ILE A 1014 -6.89 31.40 -29.89
C ILE A 1014 -6.73 32.49 -28.84
N ARG A 1015 -7.51 33.57 -28.93
CA ARG A 1015 -7.62 34.51 -27.81
C ARG A 1015 -8.53 33.94 -26.73
N ILE A 1016 -8.01 33.85 -25.52
CA ILE A 1016 -8.76 33.44 -24.33
C ILE A 1016 -9.70 34.57 -23.92
N GLY A 1017 -10.99 34.27 -23.86
CA GLY A 1017 -12.00 35.25 -23.43
C GLY A 1017 -12.45 35.06 -21.99
N ASN A 1018 -12.39 33.82 -21.49
CA ASN A 1018 -12.76 33.46 -20.13
C ASN A 1018 -12.16 32.09 -19.77
N THR A 1019 -11.45 31.99 -18.65
CA THR A 1019 -10.81 30.73 -18.21
C THR A 1019 -11.80 29.72 -17.63
N ASP A 1020 -13.05 30.12 -17.37
CA ASP A 1020 -14.20 29.26 -17.03
C ASP A 1020 -14.81 28.56 -18.27
N ALA A 1021 -14.27 28.85 -19.45
CA ALA A 1021 -14.58 28.15 -20.69
C ALA A 1021 -13.46 27.15 -21.05
N GLU A 1022 -12.88 26.48 -20.06
CA GLU A 1022 -11.77 25.53 -20.18
C GLU A 1022 -12.17 24.21 -20.85
N GLY A 1023 -13.42 23.78 -20.70
CA GLY A 1023 -13.87 22.46 -21.18
C GLY A 1023 -13.67 22.27 -22.69
N ARG A 1024 -13.86 23.34 -23.47
CA ARG A 1024 -13.61 23.32 -24.92
C ARG A 1024 -12.11 23.37 -25.25
N MET A 1025 -11.29 23.94 -24.37
CA MET A 1025 -9.84 24.02 -24.52
C MET A 1025 -9.21 22.64 -24.33
N VAL A 1026 -9.57 21.93 -23.25
CA VAL A 1026 -9.01 20.58 -22.97
C VAL A 1026 -9.37 19.55 -24.03
N MET A 1027 -10.48 19.73 -24.74
CA MET A 1027 -10.92 18.79 -25.78
C MET A 1027 -10.43 19.13 -27.18
N ALA A 1028 -10.16 20.41 -27.50
CA ALA A 1028 -9.92 20.84 -28.87
C ALA A 1028 -8.68 20.18 -29.51
N ASP A 1029 -7.56 20.07 -28.79
CA ASP A 1029 -6.36 19.41 -29.32
C ASP A 1029 -6.50 17.88 -29.40
N PRO A 1030 -7.04 17.17 -28.38
CA PRO A 1030 -7.41 15.76 -28.53
C PRO A 1030 -8.34 15.51 -29.72
N LEU A 1031 -9.31 16.40 -29.95
CA LEU A 1031 -10.22 16.32 -31.09
C LEU A 1031 -9.49 16.52 -32.43
N CYS A 1032 -8.50 17.42 -32.48
CA CYS A 1032 -7.64 17.60 -33.65
C CYS A 1032 -6.88 16.31 -33.98
N LYS A 1033 -6.25 15.68 -32.98
CA LYS A 1033 -5.59 14.37 -33.13
C LYS A 1033 -6.57 13.29 -33.62
N MET A 1034 -7.78 13.24 -33.05
CA MET A 1034 -8.80 12.28 -33.48
C MET A 1034 -9.23 12.50 -34.93
N ARG A 1035 -9.34 13.75 -35.38
CA ARG A 1035 -9.61 14.09 -36.78
C ARG A 1035 -8.47 13.67 -37.70
N GLU A 1036 -7.21 13.83 -37.28
CA GLU A 1036 -6.04 13.34 -38.02
C GLU A 1036 -6.05 11.81 -38.17
N MET A 1037 -6.53 11.08 -37.17
CA MET A 1037 -6.68 9.62 -37.25
C MET A 1037 -7.87 9.22 -38.15
N ALA A 1038 -8.99 9.93 -38.03
CA ALA A 1038 -10.26 9.61 -38.68
C ALA A 1038 -10.16 9.48 -40.21
N VAL A 1039 -9.30 10.27 -40.87
CA VAL A 1039 -9.13 10.22 -42.34
C VAL A 1039 -8.58 8.89 -42.85
N HIS A 1040 -8.11 8.02 -41.95
CA HIS A 1040 -7.59 6.69 -42.21
C HIS A 1040 -8.52 5.57 -41.69
N GLU A 1041 -9.63 5.93 -41.05
CA GLU A 1041 -10.56 4.97 -40.44
C GLU A 1041 -11.77 4.69 -41.34
N ILE A 1042 -12.39 3.53 -41.15
CA ILE A 1042 -13.58 3.14 -41.91
C ILE A 1042 -14.83 3.77 -41.29
N ASN A 1043 -15.55 4.56 -42.10
CA ASN A 1043 -16.81 5.22 -41.73
C ASN A 1043 -16.75 5.85 -40.31
N PRO A 1044 -15.81 6.78 -40.07
CA PRO A 1044 -15.60 7.35 -38.75
C PRO A 1044 -16.76 8.26 -38.36
N HIS A 1045 -17.13 8.23 -37.08
CA HIS A 1045 -18.02 9.19 -36.46
C HIS A 1045 -17.36 9.79 -35.22
N LEU A 1046 -16.96 11.05 -35.32
CA LEU A 1046 -16.32 11.78 -34.23
C LEU A 1046 -17.36 12.40 -33.33
N MET A 1047 -17.15 12.34 -32.02
CA MET A 1047 -18.06 12.95 -31.07
C MET A 1047 -17.28 13.66 -29.98
N THR A 1048 -17.86 14.72 -29.43
CA THR A 1048 -17.41 15.27 -28.14
C THR A 1048 -18.54 15.13 -27.14
N ILE A 1049 -18.24 14.69 -25.92
CA ILE A 1049 -19.21 14.54 -24.83
C ILE A 1049 -18.73 15.40 -23.67
N ALA A 1050 -19.53 16.39 -23.26
CA ALA A 1050 -19.08 17.35 -22.26
C ALA A 1050 -20.23 17.93 -21.44
N THR A 1051 -19.98 18.15 -20.16
CA THR A 1051 -20.74 19.10 -19.34
C THR A 1051 -20.27 20.51 -19.68
N LEU A 1052 -20.67 21.04 -20.84
CA LEU A 1052 -19.94 22.18 -21.42
C LEU A 1052 -20.52 23.53 -21.01
N THR A 1053 -21.84 23.67 -20.94
CA THR A 1053 -22.45 24.99 -20.76
C THR A 1053 -23.68 25.03 -19.86
N GLY A 1054 -23.78 26.08 -19.04
CA GLY A 1054 -25.00 26.36 -18.27
C GLY A 1054 -26.18 26.73 -19.17
N HIS A 1055 -25.93 27.22 -20.39
CA HIS A 1055 -27.00 27.47 -21.37
C HIS A 1055 -27.69 26.18 -21.82
N ALA A 1056 -27.01 25.04 -21.92
CA ALA A 1056 -27.67 23.78 -22.26
C ALA A 1056 -28.71 23.41 -21.17
N CYS A 1057 -28.36 23.54 -19.89
CA CYS A 1057 -29.30 23.33 -18.78
C CYS A 1057 -30.54 24.24 -18.88
N LEU A 1058 -30.36 25.50 -19.27
CA LEU A 1058 -31.48 26.43 -19.45
C LEU A 1058 -32.32 26.14 -20.69
N ALA A 1059 -31.70 25.65 -21.76
CA ALA A 1059 -32.37 25.42 -23.04
C ALA A 1059 -33.13 24.10 -23.09
N VAL A 1060 -32.56 23.03 -22.53
CA VAL A 1060 -33.08 21.66 -22.63
C VAL A 1060 -33.33 21.01 -21.27
N GLY A 1061 -33.21 21.74 -20.15
CA GLY A 1061 -33.46 21.18 -18.82
C GLY A 1061 -32.48 20.05 -18.48
N ASN A 1062 -33.01 18.91 -17.99
CA ASN A 1062 -32.22 17.74 -17.59
C ASN A 1062 -31.93 16.77 -18.76
N TYR A 1063 -31.99 17.27 -20.00
CA TYR A 1063 -31.77 16.48 -21.20
C TYR A 1063 -30.39 16.74 -21.81
N THR A 1064 -29.95 15.81 -22.65
CA THR A 1064 -28.72 15.96 -23.44
C THR A 1064 -29.01 16.83 -24.64
N ALA A 1065 -28.17 17.82 -24.96
CA ALA A 1065 -28.25 18.56 -26.22
C ALA A 1065 -27.26 17.97 -27.23
N ILE A 1066 -27.70 17.73 -28.46
CA ILE A 1066 -26.83 17.27 -29.56
C ILE A 1066 -26.82 18.26 -30.72
N MET A 1067 -25.65 18.46 -31.33
CA MET A 1067 -25.46 19.31 -32.49
C MET A 1067 -24.59 18.62 -33.53
N ASP A 1068 -25.12 18.43 -34.73
CA ASP A 1068 -24.40 17.82 -35.86
C ASP A 1068 -23.68 18.86 -36.73
N ASN A 1069 -22.51 18.48 -37.25
CA ASN A 1069 -21.90 19.15 -38.40
C ASN A 1069 -22.60 18.76 -39.72
N GLY A 1070 -22.19 19.37 -40.83
CA GLY A 1070 -22.80 19.11 -42.15
C GLY A 1070 -22.88 17.62 -42.53
N PRO A 1071 -21.75 16.87 -42.59
CA PRO A 1071 -21.76 15.44 -42.89
C PRO A 1071 -22.60 14.59 -41.92
N SER A 1072 -22.56 14.87 -40.61
CA SER A 1072 -23.38 14.15 -39.63
C SER A 1072 -24.87 14.44 -39.81
N GLY A 1073 -25.22 15.70 -40.10
CA GLY A 1073 -26.58 16.13 -40.39
C GLY A 1073 -27.12 15.52 -41.68
N GLN A 1074 -26.29 15.36 -42.73
CA GLN A 1074 -26.67 14.63 -43.94
C GLN A 1074 -26.97 13.14 -43.66
N ALA A 1075 -26.26 12.55 -42.68
CA ALA A 1075 -26.52 11.19 -42.22
C ALA A 1075 -27.72 11.08 -41.25
N ASP A 1076 -28.32 12.21 -40.88
CA ASP A 1076 -29.42 12.34 -39.92
C ASP A 1076 -29.12 11.71 -38.55
N PHE A 1077 -27.88 11.85 -38.08
CA PHE A 1077 -27.43 11.18 -36.87
C PHE A 1077 -28.18 11.66 -35.62
N ALA A 1078 -28.29 12.97 -35.40
CA ALA A 1078 -28.95 13.54 -34.22
C ALA A 1078 -30.39 13.04 -34.04
N ARG A 1079 -31.17 12.93 -35.14
CA ARG A 1079 -32.55 12.40 -35.07
C ARG A 1079 -32.58 10.92 -34.78
N LYS A 1080 -31.69 10.14 -35.41
CA LYS A 1080 -31.64 8.69 -35.18
C LYS A 1080 -31.21 8.34 -33.76
N ILE A 1081 -30.21 9.02 -33.21
CA ILE A 1081 -29.79 8.79 -31.82
C ILE A 1081 -30.81 9.32 -30.81
N GLN A 1082 -31.52 10.42 -31.11
CA GLN A 1082 -32.66 10.87 -30.30
C GLN A 1082 -33.75 9.79 -30.23
N ALA A 1083 -34.13 9.21 -31.37
CA ALA A 1083 -35.11 8.13 -31.43
C ALA A 1083 -34.63 6.89 -30.65
N ALA A 1084 -33.37 6.48 -30.83
CA ALA A 1084 -32.79 5.35 -30.12
C ALA A 1084 -32.71 5.58 -28.59
N GLY A 1085 -32.30 6.78 -28.16
CA GLY A 1085 -32.25 7.15 -26.75
C GLY A 1085 -33.62 7.14 -26.08
N LEU A 1086 -34.67 7.57 -26.79
CA LEU A 1086 -36.05 7.53 -26.30
C LEU A 1086 -36.51 6.10 -25.97
N GLU A 1087 -36.05 5.09 -26.69
CA GLU A 1087 -36.42 3.69 -26.45
C GLU A 1087 -35.91 3.13 -25.10
N LEU A 1088 -34.85 3.73 -24.54
CA LEU A 1088 -34.26 3.35 -23.24
C LEU A 1088 -34.38 4.44 -22.16
N GLY A 1089 -35.03 5.57 -22.47
CA GLY A 1089 -35.23 6.68 -21.54
C GLY A 1089 -34.02 7.62 -21.36
N ASP A 1090 -33.06 7.60 -22.28
CA ASP A 1090 -31.90 8.50 -22.34
C ASP A 1090 -32.15 9.59 -23.39
N CYS A 1091 -33.02 10.54 -23.03
CA CYS A 1091 -33.58 11.51 -23.95
C CYS A 1091 -32.56 12.58 -24.40
N ILE A 1092 -32.59 12.90 -25.70
CA ILE A 1092 -31.72 13.86 -26.35
C ILE A 1092 -32.57 14.92 -27.05
N GLU A 1093 -32.19 16.20 -26.92
CA GLU A 1093 -32.75 17.32 -27.64
C GLU A 1093 -31.78 17.82 -28.72
N ILE A 1094 -32.31 18.19 -29.88
CA ILE A 1094 -31.50 18.55 -31.04
C ILE A 1094 -31.37 20.06 -31.15
N SER A 1095 -30.12 20.52 -31.13
CA SER A 1095 -29.73 21.88 -31.46
C SER A 1095 -29.01 21.92 -32.82
N THR A 1096 -29.06 23.06 -33.50
CA THR A 1096 -28.46 23.21 -34.83
C THR A 1096 -27.35 24.23 -34.82
N LEU A 1097 -26.16 23.84 -35.30
CA LEU A 1097 -25.08 24.77 -35.63
C LEU A 1097 -25.49 25.63 -36.83
N ARG A 1098 -25.28 26.94 -36.72
CA ARG A 1098 -25.62 27.95 -37.74
C ARG A 1098 -24.42 28.82 -38.05
N ARG A 1099 -24.49 29.53 -39.17
CA ARG A 1099 -23.47 30.52 -39.57
C ARG A 1099 -23.12 31.47 -38.40
N ASP A 1100 -24.14 31.96 -37.70
CA ASP A 1100 -23.98 32.89 -36.57
C ASP A 1100 -23.07 32.33 -35.45
N ASP A 1101 -23.03 31.02 -35.25
CA ASP A 1101 -22.16 30.37 -34.26
C ASP A 1101 -20.68 30.41 -34.66
N TYR A 1102 -20.40 30.27 -35.96
CA TYR A 1102 -19.06 30.38 -36.54
C TYR A 1102 -18.63 31.84 -36.66
N ASP A 1103 -19.57 32.74 -37.00
CA ASP A 1103 -19.31 34.17 -37.03
C ASP A 1103 -18.96 34.67 -35.62
N PHE A 1104 -19.66 34.20 -34.58
CA PHE A 1104 -19.40 34.59 -33.19
C PHE A 1104 -17.94 34.40 -32.77
N ILE A 1105 -17.33 33.25 -33.10
CA ILE A 1105 -15.93 32.95 -32.74
C ILE A 1105 -14.91 33.63 -33.65
N ARG A 1106 -15.35 34.30 -34.72
CA ARG A 1106 -14.52 35.10 -35.64
C ARG A 1106 -14.67 36.60 -35.41
N VAL A 1107 -15.73 37.04 -34.72
CA VAL A 1107 -15.98 38.44 -34.38
C VAL A 1107 -15.08 38.86 -33.21
N GLY A 1108 -14.44 40.02 -33.32
CA GLY A 1108 -13.60 40.58 -32.25
C GLY A 1108 -12.19 40.01 -32.19
N VAL A 1109 -11.78 39.25 -33.21
CA VAL A 1109 -10.41 38.75 -33.42
C VAL A 1109 -9.52 39.91 -33.86
N ALA A 1110 -8.43 40.17 -33.13
CA ALA A 1110 -7.48 41.22 -33.46
C ALA A 1110 -6.41 40.75 -34.47
N ASP A 1111 -5.65 41.70 -35.03
CA ASP A 1111 -4.49 41.36 -35.86
C ASP A 1111 -3.52 40.47 -35.07
N GLY A 1112 -3.31 39.24 -35.53
CA GLY A 1112 -2.46 38.29 -34.83
C GLY A 1112 -3.21 37.17 -34.08
N GLU A 1113 -4.54 37.15 -34.15
CA GLU A 1113 -5.40 36.09 -33.62
C GLU A 1113 -6.18 35.45 -34.77
N ASP A 1114 -6.65 34.21 -34.60
CA ASP A 1114 -7.45 33.54 -35.63
C ASP A 1114 -8.89 33.28 -35.17
N ILE A 1115 -9.08 32.98 -33.88
CA ILE A 1115 -10.40 32.71 -33.28
C ILE A 1115 -10.50 33.20 -31.82
N LEU A 1116 -11.70 33.55 -31.39
CA LEU A 1116 -12.05 33.92 -30.02
C LEU A 1116 -12.69 32.71 -29.29
N GLN A 1117 -12.18 32.39 -28.10
CA GLN A 1117 -12.69 31.27 -27.28
C GLN A 1117 -14.15 31.49 -26.83
N CYS A 1118 -14.43 32.67 -26.28
CA CYS A 1118 -15.76 33.11 -25.86
C CYS A 1118 -15.80 34.62 -25.60
N ASN A 1119 -16.98 35.17 -25.35
CA ASN A 1119 -17.16 36.57 -24.92
C ASN A 1119 -17.07 36.70 -23.39
N ASN A 1120 -17.20 37.93 -22.89
CA ASN A 1120 -17.10 38.23 -21.46
C ASN A 1120 -18.38 37.89 -20.66
N ALA A 1121 -19.42 37.37 -21.31
CA ALA A 1121 -20.68 37.01 -20.64
C ALA A 1121 -20.64 35.53 -20.24
N PRO A 1122 -21.19 35.16 -19.06
CA PRO A 1122 -21.30 33.75 -18.69
C PRO A 1122 -22.14 33.02 -19.73
N SER A 1123 -21.82 31.74 -20.00
CA SER A 1123 -22.50 30.96 -21.05
C SER A 1123 -24.03 30.98 -20.92
N SER A 1124 -24.56 30.95 -19.69
CA SER A 1124 -25.98 31.03 -19.37
C SER A 1124 -26.69 32.31 -19.83
N ARG A 1125 -25.93 33.38 -20.12
CA ARG A 1125 -26.44 34.68 -20.59
C ARG A 1125 -26.02 35.00 -22.03
N THR A 1126 -25.22 34.14 -22.65
CA THR A 1126 -24.77 34.33 -24.04
C THR A 1126 -25.82 33.73 -24.98
N PRO A 1127 -26.39 34.52 -25.92
CA PRO A 1127 -27.28 33.98 -26.94
C PRO A 1127 -26.60 32.83 -27.70
N ARG A 1128 -27.35 31.75 -27.93
CA ARG A 1128 -26.81 30.52 -28.57
C ARG A 1128 -25.64 29.90 -27.78
N GLY A 1129 -25.68 30.03 -26.46
CA GLY A 1129 -24.56 29.79 -25.56
C GLY A 1129 -23.98 28.38 -25.55
N HIS A 1130 -24.73 27.38 -26.03
CA HIS A 1130 -24.28 25.98 -26.15
C HIS A 1130 -24.01 25.55 -27.60
N GLN A 1131 -24.43 26.32 -28.61
CA GLN A 1131 -24.17 26.02 -30.02
C GLN A 1131 -22.81 26.56 -30.49
N PHE A 1132 -22.48 27.83 -30.18
CA PHE A 1132 -21.17 28.40 -30.55
C PHE A 1132 -19.95 27.64 -29.99
N PRO A 1133 -19.98 27.01 -28.80
CA PRO A 1133 -18.89 26.15 -28.33
C PRO A 1133 -18.70 24.91 -29.20
N GLY A 1134 -19.78 24.35 -29.77
CA GLY A 1134 -19.69 23.28 -30.76
C GLY A 1134 -19.02 23.75 -32.05
N ALA A 1135 -19.32 24.97 -32.52
CA ALA A 1135 -18.62 25.61 -33.63
C ALA A 1135 -17.14 25.87 -33.31
N PHE A 1136 -16.82 26.34 -32.10
CA PHE A 1136 -15.46 26.52 -31.62
C PHE A 1136 -14.66 25.22 -31.70
N LEU A 1137 -15.21 24.11 -31.18
CA LEU A 1137 -14.55 22.80 -31.22
C LEU A 1137 -14.33 22.34 -32.67
N ALA A 1138 -15.31 22.55 -33.56
CA ALA A 1138 -15.20 22.17 -34.97
C ALA A 1138 -14.12 22.97 -35.73
N GLU A 1139 -14.06 24.29 -35.55
CA GLU A 1139 -13.03 25.14 -36.18
C GLU A 1139 -11.65 24.87 -35.60
N THR A 1140 -11.53 24.89 -34.26
CA THR A 1140 -10.23 24.76 -33.56
C THR A 1140 -9.56 23.43 -33.83
N SER A 1141 -10.33 22.34 -33.88
CA SER A 1141 -9.80 21.01 -34.20
C SER A 1141 -9.52 20.80 -35.70
N GLY A 1142 -9.96 21.73 -36.55
CA GLY A 1142 -9.88 21.64 -38.01
C GLY A 1142 -10.91 20.69 -38.64
N ILE A 1143 -11.91 20.20 -37.90
CA ILE A 1143 -13.02 19.39 -38.44
C ILE A 1143 -13.80 20.16 -39.52
N SER A 1144 -13.92 21.48 -39.42
CA SER A 1144 -14.58 22.30 -40.44
C SER A 1144 -13.93 22.18 -41.83
N LYS A 1145 -12.66 21.78 -41.93
CA LYS A 1145 -11.97 21.48 -43.19
C LYS A 1145 -12.45 20.17 -43.85
N HIS A 1146 -13.22 19.37 -43.11
CA HIS A 1146 -13.80 18.09 -43.52
C HIS A 1146 -15.34 18.15 -43.57
N GLY A 1147 -15.89 19.30 -43.96
CA GLY A 1147 -17.32 19.48 -44.23
C GLY A 1147 -17.80 18.79 -45.51
N LEU A 1148 -19.05 19.08 -45.91
CA LEU A 1148 -19.71 18.44 -47.07
C LEU A 1148 -18.98 18.65 -48.40
N SER A 1149 -18.24 19.74 -48.55
CA SER A 1149 -17.48 20.08 -49.76
C SER A 1149 -16.04 19.53 -49.77
N SER A 1150 -15.64 18.77 -48.75
CA SER A 1150 -14.30 18.19 -48.64
C SER A 1150 -14.18 16.89 -49.44
N ASP A 1151 -12.98 16.59 -49.95
CA ASP A 1151 -12.68 15.29 -50.57
C ASP A 1151 -12.81 14.12 -49.58
N LYS A 1152 -12.68 14.40 -48.28
CA LYS A 1152 -12.85 13.43 -47.19
C LYS A 1152 -13.76 14.02 -46.10
N PRO A 1153 -15.09 14.01 -46.29
CA PRO A 1153 -16.04 14.48 -45.28
C PRO A 1153 -15.98 13.62 -44.01
N ILE A 1154 -16.00 14.24 -42.83
CA ILE A 1154 -15.99 13.55 -41.53
C ILE A 1154 -17.26 13.90 -40.76
N LYS A 1155 -17.99 12.88 -40.30
CA LYS A 1155 -19.14 13.07 -39.41
C LYS A 1155 -18.66 13.49 -38.03
N TYR A 1156 -19.18 14.60 -37.53
CA TYR A 1156 -18.92 15.09 -36.19
C TYR A 1156 -20.20 15.55 -35.49
N SER A 1157 -20.35 15.18 -34.23
CA SER A 1157 -21.43 15.63 -33.36
C SER A 1157 -20.88 16.14 -32.02
N HIS A 1158 -21.32 17.32 -31.60
CA HIS A 1158 -21.11 17.79 -30.24
C HIS A 1158 -22.29 17.39 -29.36
N ILE A 1159 -22.01 16.80 -28.20
CA ILE A 1159 -23.00 16.34 -27.23
C ILE A 1159 -22.75 17.07 -25.90
N ASP A 1160 -23.62 18.03 -25.58
CA ASP A 1160 -23.58 18.77 -24.31
C ASP A 1160 -24.54 18.10 -23.32
N ILE A 1161 -23.95 17.47 -22.30
CA ILE A 1161 -24.64 16.72 -21.24
C ILE A 1161 -24.73 17.51 -19.93
N ALA A 1162 -24.48 18.82 -19.93
CA ALA A 1162 -24.54 19.63 -18.71
C ALA A 1162 -25.87 19.47 -17.96
N GLY A 1163 -27.00 19.41 -18.70
CA GLY A 1163 -28.32 19.13 -18.12
C GLY A 1163 -28.51 17.68 -17.69
N ALA A 1164 -28.07 16.73 -18.52
CA ALA A 1164 -28.33 15.30 -18.32
C ALA A 1164 -27.42 14.64 -17.27
N ALA A 1165 -26.26 15.21 -16.95
CA ALA A 1165 -25.31 14.62 -15.99
C ALA A 1165 -25.88 14.52 -14.56
N GLY A 1166 -26.91 15.31 -14.25
CA GLY A 1166 -27.58 15.40 -12.95
C GLY A 1166 -26.83 16.27 -11.95
N ASP A 1167 -27.54 16.76 -10.93
CA ASP A 1167 -26.99 17.67 -9.91
C ASP A 1167 -26.95 17.05 -8.50
N LEU A 1168 -26.10 17.61 -7.64
CA LEU A 1168 -26.11 17.28 -6.21
C LEU A 1168 -27.46 17.65 -5.59
N PRO A 1169 -28.04 16.79 -4.72
CA PRO A 1169 -27.45 15.58 -4.12
C PRO A 1169 -27.70 14.28 -4.90
N ASN A 1170 -28.35 14.31 -6.06
CA ASN A 1170 -28.72 13.10 -6.81
C ASN A 1170 -27.51 12.45 -7.49
N ASN A 1171 -27.40 11.13 -7.56
CA ASN A 1171 -26.27 10.49 -8.26
C ASN A 1171 -26.22 10.87 -9.75
N PRO A 1172 -25.04 10.84 -10.40
CA PRO A 1172 -24.95 11.01 -11.84
C PRO A 1172 -25.82 10.00 -12.60
N THR A 1173 -26.34 10.40 -13.75
CA THR A 1173 -27.24 9.56 -14.54
C THR A 1173 -26.51 8.47 -15.32
N GLY A 1174 -25.31 8.79 -15.83
CA GLY A 1174 -24.58 7.99 -16.81
C GLY A 1174 -24.95 8.33 -18.27
N ALA A 1175 -25.68 9.43 -18.52
CA ALA A 1175 -25.98 9.88 -19.87
C ALA A 1175 -24.69 10.28 -20.63
N PRO A 1176 -24.59 10.03 -21.96
CA PRO A 1176 -25.61 9.48 -22.86
C PRO A 1176 -25.31 8.02 -23.24
N ILE A 1177 -24.84 7.19 -22.30
CA ILE A 1177 -24.34 5.83 -22.59
C ILE A 1177 -25.42 4.95 -23.22
N LEU A 1178 -26.67 5.04 -22.75
CA LEU A 1178 -27.75 4.18 -23.24
C LEU A 1178 -28.16 4.59 -24.66
N ALA A 1179 -28.21 5.89 -24.95
CA ALA A 1179 -28.49 6.38 -26.30
C ALA A 1179 -27.38 5.96 -27.29
N LEU A 1180 -26.11 6.06 -26.88
CA LEU A 1180 -24.97 5.60 -27.69
C LEU A 1180 -25.02 4.10 -27.94
N ALA A 1181 -25.27 3.30 -26.89
CA ALA A 1181 -25.39 1.84 -27.02
C ALA A 1181 -26.56 1.45 -27.92
N SER A 1182 -27.74 2.05 -27.73
CA SER A 1182 -28.93 1.74 -28.52
C SER A 1182 -28.77 2.06 -30.00
N TYR A 1183 -28.02 3.12 -30.34
CA TYR A 1183 -27.78 3.49 -31.74
C TYR A 1183 -26.63 2.69 -32.38
N PHE A 1184 -25.47 2.63 -31.71
CA PHE A 1184 -24.29 2.02 -32.32
C PHE A 1184 -24.28 0.49 -32.24
N LEU A 1185 -24.96 -0.07 -31.24
CA LEU A 1185 -25.00 -1.50 -30.92
C LEU A 1185 -26.42 -2.05 -31.06
N GLU A 1186 -27.22 -1.50 -31.98
CA GLU A 1186 -28.63 -1.82 -32.17
C GLU A 1186 -28.90 -3.34 -32.24
N ASP A 1187 -28.05 -4.10 -32.93
CA ASP A 1187 -28.16 -5.56 -33.08
C ASP A 1187 -27.96 -6.34 -31.76
N TYR A 1188 -27.33 -5.71 -30.76
CA TYR A 1188 -27.04 -6.29 -29.45
C TYR A 1188 -28.02 -5.82 -28.37
N VAL A 1189 -28.71 -4.70 -28.59
CA VAL A 1189 -29.63 -4.08 -27.62
C VAL A 1189 -31.09 -4.55 -27.83
N LYS A 1190 -31.41 -5.16 -28.98
CA LYS A 1190 -32.73 -5.75 -29.25
C LYS A 1190 -32.85 -7.15 -28.66
N VAL A 1191 -33.72 -7.33 -27.64
CA VAL A 1191 -33.99 -8.62 -26.95
C VAL A 1191 -35.46 -9.03 -26.97
#